data_AF-A0A842QHN6-F1
#
_entry.id   AF-A0A842QHN6-F1
#
_cell.length_a   1.000
_cell.length_b   1.000
_cell.length_c   1.000
_cell.angle_alpha   90.00
_cell.angle_beta   90.00
_cell.angle_gamma   90.00
#
_symmetry.space_group_name_H-M   'P 1'
#
loop_
_entity.id
_entity.type
_entity.pdbx_description
1 polymer ?
#
loop_
_entity_poly.entity_id
_entity_poly.type
_entity_poly.pdbx_seq_one_letter_code
_entity_poly.pdbx_strand_id
1 'polypeptide(L)'
;MSRKKHAITAVGLAIILLFVGATIYGWVLDQRIFQTTFGSKAGVDYWSIWTLENNLFTASILLTLLSMITLPQRSTFLSLLSRATTQGPELKKLGRKQAVIWRLLQAGGLFFFYVSSGGFSVTGQNVAFLLLLMSHGSISINASQVRTLFTLPFAPGTSAEGITSLVPALEAYQLYLGLVSTFIVATGIRIGLTLLKDLMAPQRDEFVIAAKGLSIGSLILVLQILAVPMWTVNAGTWMSYLALIIALGATIVAALAFLGLRIHMGDARQRMNNKIQQLQNELNRLQNELVSLRNKYEAGSLSMEDYRKRVNLLMQDRNHVSSELNRLKLEKIVPFVGSPRSFTLLTVFLVLIVALLPIVQGLYYGIQMEGDKYIDWKFNYETKKEIAITQWASGIQNMQTTTLDDLTSNATPSGDVDFLTTVRQWDQQASYLRMRNQIGTNWMELADSDIVYLRNHEYWMAPLTFDYSTITSSFINKHLIYTHTEGLVVLDAYSGDLIEDESLVALLNRSNTVATYYGEGTGFQHEVFVNTDDFDEVGNTTFQGTPDYRLRGFESVFYTLRMGTDAWSFIGQDLNMLVERNVASRVKSVLLQGLTVDDDAYIVVDPSGNIYYGISVFIDYPLTTGYAHENYLRFLGVVLVDADTGDMDFYKSPSDGDDFFIDRTYSEYYPWQDIPSWLQSQMKWPEDLYERQLDIAYTYHVENGFTWKSGNDFHESPTGSDTRYIIMRIGGEERFVAMHNAEFENAAGENLAGIYVMGCGDKSFGELSFYGVRESGLSKLLGPGAAVQAFETNDAVRSQLQLWGSHRYGNRLVYHLGGDLFYVVPVFLEVETSTNVVIEKLGGVGLVDAETGERVELGENVIEAYYDMFGLLNQTVVEEGEVGFEDAAFNPITVDSGDYSELVLGLRNNDNVTHNLSVEITVVSGNFSVLWHGAEVTPTEYPSNTTFTLDIGTVGPGDLYGTSPLVAANLPAGVVFAQYLVVVTLKTEEGVVDQTTLFLTVT
;
A
#
# COMPACT_ATOMS: atom_id res chain seq x y z
N MET A 1 -11.14 58.74 -23.50
CA MET A 1 -11.54 57.35 -23.18
C MET A 1 -10.47 56.30 -23.53
N SER A 2 -9.77 56.38 -24.67
CA SER A 2 -8.72 55.41 -25.07
C SER A 2 -7.49 55.36 -24.13
N ARG A 3 -6.97 56.50 -23.64
CA ARG A 3 -5.85 56.52 -22.67
C ARG A 3 -6.17 55.85 -21.33
N LYS A 4 -7.41 56.00 -20.81
CA LYS A 4 -7.86 55.31 -19.58
C LYS A 4 -7.95 53.80 -19.80
N LYS A 5 -8.42 53.34 -20.96
CA LYS A 5 -8.41 51.91 -21.31
C LYS A 5 -6.99 51.34 -21.38
N HIS A 6 -6.05 52.07 -21.98
CA HIS A 6 -4.64 51.62 -22.04
C HIS A 6 -3.95 51.60 -20.68
N ALA A 7 -4.25 52.57 -19.79
CA ALA A 7 -3.73 52.57 -18.42
C ALA A 7 -4.29 51.39 -17.60
N ILE A 8 -5.59 51.11 -17.70
CA ILE A 8 -6.22 49.96 -17.02
C ILE A 8 -5.64 48.64 -17.53
N THR A 9 -5.45 48.49 -18.84
CA THR A 9 -4.81 47.28 -19.41
C THR A 9 -3.34 47.15 -19.00
N ALA A 10 -2.60 48.26 -18.88
CA ALA A 10 -1.21 48.24 -18.44
C ALA A 10 -1.08 47.87 -16.95
N VAL A 11 -1.94 48.43 -16.10
CA VAL A 11 -2.01 48.07 -14.68
C VAL A 11 -2.42 46.61 -14.50
N GLY A 12 -3.44 46.14 -15.24
CA GLY A 12 -3.85 44.74 -15.20
C GLY A 12 -2.72 43.79 -15.65
N LEU A 13 -1.98 44.14 -16.69
CA LEU A 13 -0.85 43.35 -17.16
C LEU A 13 0.32 43.36 -16.16
N ALA A 14 0.59 44.48 -15.51
CA ALA A 14 1.59 44.58 -14.45
C ALA A 14 1.24 43.70 -13.24
N ILE A 15 -0.04 43.67 -12.82
CA ILE A 15 -0.52 42.81 -11.73
C ILE A 15 -0.35 41.33 -12.10
N ILE A 16 -0.72 40.94 -13.31
CA ILE A 16 -0.55 39.56 -13.80
C ILE A 16 0.93 39.19 -13.81
N LEU A 17 1.81 40.06 -14.31
CA LEU A 17 3.25 39.79 -14.32
C LEU A 17 3.84 39.69 -12.92
N LEU A 18 3.38 40.51 -11.98
CA LEU A 18 3.83 40.48 -10.59
C LEU A 18 3.34 39.19 -9.90
N PHE A 19 2.09 38.78 -10.13
CA PHE A 19 1.56 37.51 -9.64
C PHE A 19 2.35 36.33 -10.20
N VAL A 20 2.55 36.28 -11.52
CA VAL A 20 3.36 35.23 -12.18
C VAL A 20 4.79 35.22 -11.65
N GLY A 21 5.40 36.40 -11.48
CA GLY A 21 6.75 36.53 -10.92
C GLY A 21 6.84 36.03 -9.47
N ALA A 22 5.84 36.34 -8.63
CA ALA A 22 5.76 35.86 -7.26
C ALA A 22 5.56 34.34 -7.20
N THR A 23 4.70 33.77 -8.05
CA THR A 23 4.53 32.31 -8.14
C THR A 23 5.81 31.60 -8.57
N ILE A 24 6.52 32.14 -9.57
CA ILE A 24 7.80 31.57 -10.02
C ILE A 24 8.85 31.67 -8.92
N TYR A 25 8.97 32.83 -8.26
CA TYR A 25 9.93 33.00 -7.17
C TYR A 25 9.65 32.09 -5.99
N GLY A 26 8.39 31.96 -5.58
CA GLY A 26 7.99 31.04 -4.51
C GLY A 26 8.32 29.59 -4.85
N TRP A 27 8.03 29.16 -6.08
CA TRP A 27 8.43 27.83 -6.53
C TRP A 27 9.96 27.63 -6.49
N VAL A 28 10.75 28.59 -6.98
CA VAL A 28 12.23 28.51 -6.92
C VAL A 28 12.76 28.47 -5.48
N LEU A 29 12.16 29.26 -4.58
CA LEU A 29 12.53 29.27 -3.17
C LEU A 29 12.23 27.93 -2.51
N ASP A 30 11.05 27.37 -2.72
CA ASP A 30 10.68 26.04 -2.21
C ASP A 30 11.68 24.98 -2.70
N GLN A 31 12.00 24.95 -4.00
CA GLN A 31 13.01 24.02 -4.55
C GLN A 31 14.38 24.19 -3.90
N ARG A 32 14.80 25.43 -3.62
CA ARG A 32 16.10 25.71 -2.99
C ARG A 32 16.14 25.28 -1.52
N ILE A 33 15.04 25.45 -0.79
CA ILE A 33 14.88 24.96 0.58
C ILE A 33 15.12 23.45 0.58
N PHE A 34 14.35 22.70 -0.21
CA PHE A 34 14.46 21.24 -0.30
C PHE A 34 15.84 20.74 -0.75
N GLN A 35 16.45 21.37 -1.76
CA GLN A 35 17.80 21.03 -2.21
C GLN A 35 18.85 21.20 -1.11
N THR A 36 18.75 22.28 -0.34
CA THR A 36 19.70 22.55 0.74
C THR A 36 19.49 21.58 1.89
N THR A 37 18.24 21.41 2.33
CA THR A 37 17.85 20.51 3.41
C THR A 37 18.35 19.09 3.16
N PHE A 38 17.91 18.45 2.09
CA PHE A 38 18.24 17.05 1.83
C PHE A 38 19.67 16.84 1.34
N GLY A 39 20.28 17.85 0.73
CA GLY A 39 21.71 17.83 0.42
C GLY A 39 22.58 17.76 1.68
N SER A 40 22.20 18.45 2.77
CA SER A 40 22.93 18.40 4.04
C SER A 40 22.51 17.27 4.98
N LYS A 41 21.21 16.96 5.03
CA LYS A 41 20.60 16.04 6.01
C LYS A 41 20.57 14.59 5.57
N ALA A 42 20.50 14.34 4.27
CA ALA A 42 20.32 13.01 3.70
C ALA A 42 21.43 12.63 2.70
N GLY A 43 22.29 13.59 2.33
CA GLY A 43 23.34 13.36 1.32
C GLY A 43 22.82 13.11 -0.09
N VAL A 44 21.56 13.48 -0.39
CA VAL A 44 20.92 13.23 -1.70
C VAL A 44 20.78 14.51 -2.53
N ASP A 45 20.97 14.40 -3.85
CA ASP A 45 20.72 15.50 -4.78
C ASP A 45 19.24 15.57 -5.17
N TYR A 46 18.43 16.23 -4.33
CA TYR A 46 16.99 16.40 -4.53
C TYR A 46 16.60 16.92 -5.93
N TRP A 47 17.41 17.81 -6.54
CA TRP A 47 17.11 18.34 -7.87
C TRP A 47 17.22 17.25 -8.94
N SER A 48 18.23 16.40 -8.86
CA SER A 48 18.37 15.25 -9.75
C SER A 48 17.19 14.30 -9.62
N ILE A 49 16.72 14.02 -8.39
CA ILE A 49 15.55 13.16 -8.10
C ILE A 49 14.30 13.73 -8.74
N TRP A 50 13.96 14.98 -8.40
CA TRP A 50 12.72 15.61 -8.87
C TRP A 50 12.68 15.80 -10.40
N THR A 51 13.82 16.13 -11.01
CA THR A 51 13.91 16.30 -12.48
C THR A 51 14.17 15.01 -13.25
N LEU A 52 14.38 13.88 -12.56
CA LEU A 52 14.83 12.63 -13.15
C LEU A 52 16.10 12.85 -14.00
N GLU A 53 17.11 13.51 -13.42
CA GLU A 53 18.35 13.93 -14.09
C GLU A 53 18.11 14.81 -15.32
N ASN A 54 17.16 15.76 -15.23
CA ASN A 54 16.66 16.60 -16.33
C ASN A 54 15.90 15.85 -17.44
N ASN A 55 15.68 14.54 -17.34
CA ASN A 55 14.89 13.79 -18.32
C ASN A 55 13.42 14.23 -18.33
N LEU A 56 12.90 14.76 -17.21
CA LEU A 56 11.58 15.40 -17.14
C LEU A 56 11.42 16.49 -18.20
N PHE A 57 12.40 17.38 -18.32
CA PHE A 57 12.35 18.47 -19.29
C PHE A 57 12.54 17.98 -20.72
N THR A 58 13.45 17.02 -20.93
CA THR A 58 13.68 16.39 -22.24
C THR A 58 12.43 15.69 -22.75
N ALA A 59 11.79 14.84 -21.93
CA ALA A 59 10.52 14.18 -22.24
C ALA A 59 9.42 15.21 -22.57
N SER A 60 9.27 16.23 -21.74
CA SER A 60 8.26 17.28 -21.91
C SER A 60 8.45 18.06 -23.21
N ILE A 61 9.70 18.35 -23.61
CA ILE A 61 10.01 18.97 -24.91
C ILE A 61 9.62 18.03 -26.05
N LEU A 62 10.00 16.75 -26.00
CA LEU A 62 9.70 15.78 -27.04
C LEU A 62 8.19 15.60 -27.24
N LEU A 63 7.45 15.42 -26.15
CA LEU A 63 5.98 15.29 -26.16
C LEU A 63 5.31 16.56 -26.70
N THR A 64 5.80 17.74 -26.32
CA THR A 64 5.32 19.02 -26.85
C THR A 64 5.53 19.11 -28.36
N LEU A 65 6.71 18.75 -28.85
CA LEU A 65 7.03 18.77 -30.28
C LEU A 65 6.12 17.82 -31.07
N LEU A 66 5.94 16.59 -30.59
CA LEU A 66 5.09 15.56 -31.21
C LEU A 66 3.62 16.01 -31.27
N SER A 67 3.11 16.63 -30.21
CA SER A 67 1.76 17.20 -30.15
C SER A 67 1.55 18.39 -31.11
N MET A 68 2.64 19.02 -31.57
CA MET A 68 2.58 20.25 -32.38
C MET A 68 2.87 20.08 -33.87
N ILE A 69 3.19 18.87 -34.38
CA ILE A 69 3.56 18.62 -35.79
C ILE A 69 2.44 19.04 -36.76
N THR A 70 2.44 20.32 -37.17
CA THR A 70 1.44 20.95 -38.04
C THR A 70 2.02 22.22 -38.70
N LEU A 71 1.38 22.68 -39.79
CA LEU A 71 1.76 23.93 -40.44
C LEU A 71 1.61 25.13 -39.49
N PRO A 72 2.66 25.96 -39.28
CA PRO A 72 2.65 27.02 -38.26
C PRO A 72 1.51 28.03 -38.39
N GLN A 73 1.04 28.26 -39.63
CA GLN A 73 0.05 29.29 -39.96
C GLN A 73 -1.41 28.81 -39.87
N ARG A 74 -1.65 27.52 -39.60
CA ARG A 74 -2.99 26.92 -39.50
C ARG A 74 -3.21 26.40 -38.08
N SER A 75 -4.35 26.76 -37.48
CA SER A 75 -4.79 26.25 -36.18
C SER A 75 -6.21 25.73 -36.30
N THR A 76 -6.39 24.43 -36.06
CA THR A 76 -7.71 23.77 -36.08
C THR A 76 -8.59 24.30 -34.95
N PHE A 77 -8.02 24.51 -33.76
CA PHE A 77 -8.72 25.06 -32.60
C PHE A 77 -9.24 26.48 -32.84
N LEU A 78 -8.40 27.39 -33.33
CA LEU A 78 -8.83 28.77 -33.62
C LEU A 78 -9.85 28.81 -34.77
N SER A 79 -9.74 27.89 -35.74
CA SER A 79 -10.75 27.78 -36.80
C SER A 79 -12.11 27.32 -36.27
N LEU A 80 -12.13 26.40 -35.31
CA LEU A 80 -13.34 25.95 -34.62
C LEU A 80 -13.95 27.08 -33.78
N LEU A 81 -13.13 27.74 -32.95
CA LEU A 81 -13.57 28.88 -32.15
C LEU A 81 -14.15 30.00 -33.02
N SER A 82 -13.45 30.39 -34.09
CA SER A 82 -13.96 31.41 -35.01
C SER A 82 -15.32 31.04 -35.59
N ARG A 83 -15.55 29.74 -35.87
CA ARG A 83 -16.83 29.25 -36.36
C ARG A 83 -17.92 29.27 -35.29
N ALA A 84 -17.57 28.97 -34.04
CA ALA A 84 -18.49 28.99 -32.91
C ALA A 84 -18.88 30.41 -32.49
N THR A 85 -17.96 31.38 -32.58
CA THR A 85 -18.15 32.73 -32.02
C THR A 85 -18.48 33.81 -33.04
N THR A 86 -18.24 33.60 -34.35
CA THR A 86 -18.48 34.63 -35.37
C THR A 86 -19.37 34.14 -36.52
N GLN A 87 -20.31 34.99 -36.96
CA GLN A 87 -21.06 34.82 -38.22
C GLN A 87 -20.28 35.30 -39.47
N GLY A 88 -18.99 35.62 -39.32
CA GLY A 88 -18.13 36.21 -40.36
C GLY A 88 -17.23 35.20 -41.11
N PRO A 89 -16.35 35.68 -42.03
CA PRO A 89 -15.46 34.81 -42.82
C PRO A 89 -14.44 34.08 -41.93
N GLU A 90 -14.31 32.78 -42.15
CA GLU A 90 -13.47 31.89 -41.34
C GLU A 90 -11.98 32.30 -41.35
N LEU A 91 -11.35 32.29 -40.17
CA LEU A 91 -9.90 32.42 -40.02
C LEU A 91 -9.20 31.15 -40.53
N LYS A 92 -8.85 31.15 -41.83
CA LYS A 92 -8.13 30.03 -42.47
C LYS A 92 -6.62 30.07 -42.25
N LYS A 93 -6.05 31.23 -41.97
CA LYS A 93 -4.60 31.43 -41.87
C LYS A 93 -4.25 32.61 -40.96
N LEU A 94 -3.30 32.39 -40.05
CA LEU A 94 -2.74 33.43 -39.18
C LEU A 94 -1.63 34.21 -39.92
N GLY A 95 -1.51 35.51 -39.63
CA GLY A 95 -0.36 36.30 -40.08
C GLY A 95 0.95 35.78 -39.47
N ARG A 96 2.10 35.96 -40.14
CA ARG A 96 3.39 35.37 -39.69
C ARG A 96 3.74 35.68 -38.22
N LYS A 97 3.60 36.94 -37.78
CA LYS A 97 3.90 37.34 -36.39
C LYS A 97 2.93 36.70 -35.39
N GLN A 98 1.63 36.73 -35.68
CA GLN A 98 0.60 36.12 -34.84
C GLN A 98 0.74 34.60 -34.77
N ALA A 99 1.14 33.96 -35.88
CA ALA A 99 1.40 32.53 -35.94
C ALA A 99 2.56 32.13 -35.03
N VAL A 100 3.66 32.90 -35.02
CA VAL A 100 4.80 32.64 -34.11
C VAL A 100 4.36 32.79 -32.65
N ILE A 101 3.67 33.88 -32.29
CA ILE A 101 3.17 34.10 -30.93
C ILE A 101 2.23 32.97 -30.50
N TRP A 102 1.28 32.59 -31.36
CA TRP A 102 0.36 31.48 -31.08
C TRP A 102 1.10 30.16 -30.88
N ARG A 103 2.17 29.90 -31.64
CA ARG A 103 2.98 28.69 -31.48
C ARG A 103 3.78 28.69 -30.19
N LEU A 104 4.33 29.82 -29.79
CA LEU A 104 5.01 29.93 -28.50
C LEU A 104 4.04 29.73 -27.33
N LEU A 105 2.83 30.29 -27.42
CA LEU A 105 1.79 30.06 -26.40
C LEU A 105 1.35 28.59 -26.34
N GLN A 106 1.16 27.96 -27.50
CA GLN A 106 0.81 26.54 -27.56
C GLN A 106 1.94 25.65 -27.02
N ALA A 107 3.19 25.94 -27.39
CA ALA A 107 4.36 25.20 -26.92
C ALA A 107 4.55 25.37 -25.42
N GLY A 108 4.48 26.60 -24.90
CA GLY A 108 4.56 26.86 -23.47
C GLY A 108 3.44 26.16 -22.70
N GLY A 109 2.18 26.26 -23.16
CA GLY A 109 1.05 25.61 -22.51
C GLY A 109 1.17 24.08 -22.47
N LEU A 110 1.58 23.44 -23.57
CA LEU A 110 1.82 22.00 -23.61
C LEU A 110 3.04 21.57 -22.79
N PHE A 111 4.13 22.35 -22.84
CA PHE A 111 5.33 22.07 -22.06
C PHE A 111 5.05 22.13 -20.57
N PHE A 112 4.39 23.19 -20.08
CA PHE A 112 3.99 23.28 -18.68
C PHE A 112 2.98 22.19 -18.29
N PHE A 113 2.08 21.80 -19.19
CA PHE A 113 1.19 20.66 -18.97
C PHE A 113 1.98 19.37 -18.74
N TYR A 114 2.95 19.05 -19.60
CA TYR A 114 3.75 17.82 -19.47
C TYR A 114 4.71 17.85 -18.28
N VAL A 115 5.33 18.99 -17.96
CA VAL A 115 6.17 19.14 -16.75
C VAL A 115 5.31 18.98 -15.50
N SER A 116 4.13 19.61 -15.46
CA SER A 116 3.20 19.50 -14.34
C SER A 116 2.63 18.09 -14.18
N SER A 117 2.57 17.31 -15.26
CA SER A 117 2.15 15.91 -15.22
C SER A 117 3.33 14.95 -15.04
N GLY A 118 4.51 15.40 -14.59
CA GLY A 118 5.66 14.52 -14.34
C GLY A 118 6.28 13.86 -15.59
N GLY A 119 6.02 14.39 -16.79
CA GLY A 119 6.51 13.83 -18.05
C GLY A 119 5.67 12.68 -18.62
N PHE A 120 4.47 12.46 -18.08
CA PHE A 120 3.54 11.47 -18.59
C PHE A 120 3.00 11.83 -19.98
N SER A 121 2.94 10.83 -20.86
CA SER A 121 2.23 10.92 -22.13
C SER A 121 0.72 10.91 -21.92
N VAL A 122 -0.04 11.34 -22.94
CA VAL A 122 -1.51 11.38 -22.88
C VAL A 122 -2.13 9.98 -22.71
N THR A 123 -1.38 8.93 -23.03
CA THR A 123 -1.82 7.53 -22.92
C THR A 123 -1.38 6.84 -21.63
N GLY A 124 -0.77 7.56 -20.69
CA GLY A 124 -0.46 7.06 -19.34
C GLY A 124 0.98 6.59 -19.11
N GLN A 125 1.83 6.52 -20.14
CA GLN A 125 3.24 6.14 -19.98
C GLN A 125 4.07 7.27 -19.40
N ASN A 126 4.90 7.00 -18.38
CA ASN A 126 5.90 7.97 -17.91
C ASN A 126 7.17 7.96 -18.78
N VAL A 127 7.18 8.84 -19.78
CA VAL A 127 8.31 8.98 -20.71
C VAL A 127 9.57 9.50 -20.01
N ALA A 128 9.43 10.36 -18.99
CA ALA A 128 10.60 10.91 -18.30
C ALA A 128 11.34 9.86 -17.48
N PHE A 129 10.59 9.06 -16.72
CA PHE A 129 11.17 7.97 -15.92
C PHE A 129 11.78 6.87 -16.81
N LEU A 130 11.09 6.49 -17.89
CA LEU A 130 11.63 5.50 -18.84
C LEU A 130 12.89 6.01 -19.58
N LEU A 131 13.02 7.32 -19.83
CA LEU A 131 14.24 7.90 -20.37
C LEU A 131 15.40 7.82 -19.38
N LEU A 132 15.13 8.07 -18.10
CA LEU A 132 16.13 7.91 -17.03
C LEU A 132 16.64 6.47 -16.99
N LEU A 133 15.74 5.48 -16.91
CA LEU A 133 16.09 4.05 -16.93
C LEU A 133 16.90 3.65 -18.17
N MET A 134 16.55 4.21 -19.34
CA MET A 134 17.30 3.96 -20.57
C MET A 134 18.68 4.62 -20.57
N SER A 135 18.83 5.79 -19.95
CA SER A 135 20.11 6.51 -19.86
C SER A 135 21.12 5.80 -18.97
N HIS A 136 20.66 5.15 -17.90
CA HIS A 136 21.45 4.29 -17.02
C HIS A 136 21.76 2.90 -17.63
N GLY A 137 21.14 2.58 -18.77
CA GLY A 137 21.32 1.29 -19.43
C GLY A 137 20.53 0.14 -18.79
N SER A 138 19.69 0.43 -17.80
CA SER A 138 18.84 -0.55 -17.09
C SER A 138 17.83 -1.20 -18.03
N ILE A 139 17.30 -0.44 -19.01
CA ILE A 139 16.39 -0.94 -20.03
C ILE A 139 16.96 -0.73 -21.44
N SER A 140 16.74 -1.72 -22.32
CA SER A 140 17.07 -1.60 -23.73
C SER A 140 16.16 -2.49 -24.58
N ILE A 141 16.02 -2.16 -25.86
CA ILE A 141 15.24 -2.96 -26.80
C ILE A 141 15.98 -3.15 -28.12
N ASN A 142 16.19 -4.42 -28.47
CA ASN A 142 16.82 -4.83 -29.72
C ASN A 142 15.77 -5.19 -30.79
N ALA A 143 16.15 -5.12 -32.06
CA ALA A 143 15.26 -5.46 -33.18
C ALA A 143 14.74 -6.92 -33.12
N SER A 144 15.53 -7.85 -32.58
CA SER A 144 15.09 -9.23 -32.33
C SER A 144 14.00 -9.31 -31.25
N GLN A 145 14.18 -8.60 -30.14
CA GLN A 145 13.20 -8.54 -29.05
C GLN A 145 11.89 -7.91 -29.52
N VAL A 146 11.92 -6.81 -30.28
CA VAL A 146 10.72 -6.22 -30.90
C VAL A 146 9.97 -7.26 -31.72
N ARG A 147 10.69 -8.02 -32.56
CA ARG A 147 10.07 -9.09 -33.35
C ARG A 147 9.43 -10.15 -32.45
N THR A 148 10.13 -10.59 -31.40
CA THR A 148 9.60 -11.58 -30.44
C THR A 148 8.32 -11.07 -29.79
N LEU A 149 8.30 -9.83 -29.30
CA LEU A 149 7.15 -9.19 -28.66
C LEU A 149 5.90 -9.22 -29.55
N PHE A 150 6.03 -8.86 -30.83
CA PHE A 150 4.91 -8.90 -31.78
C PHE A 150 4.54 -10.30 -32.28
N THR A 151 5.38 -11.32 -32.02
CA THR A 151 5.04 -12.71 -32.29
C THR A 151 4.37 -13.44 -31.12
N LEU A 152 4.43 -12.89 -29.90
CA LEU A 152 3.79 -13.46 -28.70
C LEU A 152 2.33 -13.89 -28.90
N PRO A 153 1.44 -13.08 -29.51
CA PRO A 153 0.06 -13.51 -29.72
C PRO A 153 -0.07 -14.80 -30.55
N PHE A 154 0.92 -15.12 -31.41
CA PHE A 154 0.96 -16.36 -32.21
C PHE A 154 1.73 -17.51 -31.54
N ALA A 155 2.30 -17.28 -30.36
CA ALA A 155 3.13 -18.22 -29.62
C ALA A 155 2.62 -18.38 -28.16
N PRO A 156 1.40 -18.91 -27.96
CA PRO A 156 0.80 -19.03 -26.62
C PRO A 156 1.63 -19.91 -25.66
N GLY A 157 2.42 -20.85 -26.19
CA GLY A 157 3.27 -21.76 -25.41
C GLY A 157 4.62 -21.20 -24.95
N THR A 158 4.84 -19.88 -25.02
CA THR A 158 6.04 -19.24 -24.42
C THR A 158 6.04 -19.47 -22.90
N SER A 159 7.20 -19.76 -22.27
CA SER A 159 7.29 -19.98 -20.82
C SER A 159 7.20 -18.67 -20.03
N ALA A 160 6.85 -18.76 -18.74
CA ALA A 160 6.81 -17.60 -17.83
C ALA A 160 8.17 -16.90 -17.73
N GLU A 161 9.27 -17.66 -17.55
CA GLU A 161 10.65 -17.15 -17.56
C GLU A 161 11.00 -16.42 -18.87
N GLY A 162 10.49 -16.92 -20.00
CA GLY A 162 10.64 -16.26 -21.30
C GLY A 162 10.00 -14.87 -21.30
N ILE A 163 8.85 -14.71 -20.65
CA ILE A 163 8.18 -13.41 -20.51
C ILE A 163 8.89 -12.50 -19.50
N THR A 164 9.30 -13.01 -18.33
CA THR A 164 10.03 -12.20 -17.34
C THR A 164 11.33 -11.64 -17.91
N SER A 165 12.06 -12.42 -18.71
CA SER A 165 13.27 -11.96 -19.42
C SER A 165 13.00 -10.87 -20.47
N LEU A 166 11.76 -10.74 -20.96
CA LEU A 166 11.34 -9.72 -21.91
C LEU A 166 10.81 -8.45 -21.24
N VAL A 167 10.57 -8.45 -19.92
CA VAL A 167 10.04 -7.30 -19.19
C VAL A 167 10.89 -6.03 -19.38
N PRO A 168 12.23 -6.04 -19.27
CA PRO A 168 13.03 -4.84 -19.53
C PRO A 168 12.83 -4.28 -20.95
N ALA A 169 12.61 -5.17 -21.93
CA ALA A 169 12.32 -4.76 -23.30
C ALA A 169 10.88 -4.24 -23.48
N LEU A 170 9.90 -4.75 -22.72
CA LEU A 170 8.53 -4.21 -22.67
C LEU A 170 8.51 -2.79 -22.09
N GLU A 171 9.27 -2.55 -21.02
CA GLU A 171 9.43 -1.22 -20.41
C GLU A 171 10.08 -0.24 -21.40
N ALA A 172 11.16 -0.66 -22.07
CA ALA A 172 11.78 0.14 -23.13
C ALA A 172 10.79 0.39 -24.30
N TYR A 173 9.93 -0.57 -24.62
CA TYR A 173 8.90 -0.40 -25.64
C TYR A 173 7.84 0.64 -25.25
N GLN A 174 7.46 0.75 -23.96
CA GLN A 174 6.52 1.77 -23.48
C GLN A 174 7.00 3.19 -23.76
N LEU A 175 8.29 3.45 -23.71
CA LEU A 175 8.85 4.75 -24.06
C LEU A 175 8.47 5.14 -25.50
N TYR A 176 8.75 4.24 -26.45
CA TYR A 176 8.41 4.45 -27.86
C TYR A 176 6.90 4.50 -28.08
N LEU A 177 6.15 3.65 -27.36
CA LEU A 177 4.70 3.63 -27.41
C LEU A 177 4.13 4.98 -26.97
N GLY A 178 4.55 5.53 -25.83
CA GLY A 178 4.09 6.83 -25.32
C GLY A 178 4.38 8.00 -26.26
N LEU A 179 5.53 7.98 -26.95
CA LEU A 179 5.88 9.00 -27.96
C LEU A 179 5.00 8.86 -29.22
N VAL A 180 4.90 7.66 -29.79
CA VAL A 180 4.12 7.40 -31.00
C VAL A 180 2.61 7.60 -30.75
N SER A 181 2.12 7.13 -29.61
CA SER A 181 0.72 7.28 -29.20
C SER A 181 0.35 8.74 -29.01
N THR A 182 1.22 9.57 -28.41
CA THR A 182 0.99 11.01 -28.25
C THR A 182 0.79 11.67 -29.61
N PHE A 183 1.62 11.34 -30.60
CA PHE A 183 1.43 11.84 -31.96
C PHE A 183 0.11 11.37 -32.58
N ILE A 184 -0.26 10.09 -32.39
CA ILE A 184 -1.51 9.51 -32.90
C ILE A 184 -2.72 10.19 -32.25
N VAL A 185 -2.74 10.34 -30.93
CA VAL A 185 -3.83 10.98 -30.17
C VAL A 185 -3.94 12.45 -30.54
N ALA A 186 -2.82 13.19 -30.61
CA ALA A 186 -2.83 14.57 -31.09
C ALA A 186 -3.36 14.68 -32.52
N THR A 187 -3.10 13.69 -33.38
CA THR A 187 -3.69 13.60 -34.73
C THR A 187 -5.19 13.32 -34.67
N GLY A 188 -5.63 12.39 -33.83
CA GLY A 188 -7.04 12.05 -33.61
C GLY A 188 -7.84 13.25 -33.09
N ILE A 189 -7.34 13.96 -32.07
CA ILE A 189 -7.93 15.20 -31.55
C ILE A 189 -8.03 16.25 -32.66
N ARG A 190 -7.00 16.41 -33.49
CA ARG A 190 -7.05 17.35 -34.63
C ARG A 190 -8.14 16.98 -35.62
N ILE A 191 -8.24 15.71 -36.01
CA ILE A 191 -9.30 15.23 -36.91
C ILE A 191 -10.67 15.44 -36.25
N GLY A 192 -10.82 15.12 -34.96
CA GLY A 192 -12.03 15.34 -34.16
C GLY A 192 -12.46 16.79 -34.10
N LEU A 193 -11.55 17.73 -33.85
CA LEU A 193 -11.83 19.17 -33.90
C LEU A 193 -12.31 19.60 -35.29
N THR A 194 -11.73 19.05 -36.37
CA THR A 194 -12.22 19.35 -37.72
C THR A 194 -13.55 18.66 -38.04
N LEU A 195 -13.84 17.52 -37.44
CA LEU A 195 -15.12 16.82 -37.56
C LEU A 195 -16.23 17.63 -36.87
N LEU A 196 -15.99 18.10 -35.65
CA LEU A 196 -16.90 19.00 -34.93
C LEU A 196 -17.15 20.28 -35.72
N LYS A 197 -16.09 20.87 -36.29
CA LYS A 197 -16.21 22.03 -37.17
C LYS A 197 -17.14 21.75 -38.36
N ASP A 198 -16.98 20.61 -39.02
CA ASP A 198 -17.79 20.25 -40.20
C ASP A 198 -19.24 19.87 -39.83
N LEU A 199 -19.47 19.32 -38.64
CA LEU A 199 -20.82 19.03 -38.11
C LEU A 199 -21.61 20.32 -37.82
N MET A 200 -20.92 21.38 -37.40
CA MET A 200 -21.47 22.73 -37.18
C MET A 200 -21.64 23.53 -38.49
N ALA A 201 -21.23 23.00 -39.64
CA ALA A 201 -21.39 23.68 -40.91
C ALA A 201 -22.85 23.61 -41.42
N PRO A 202 -23.37 24.68 -42.05
CA PRO A 202 -24.76 24.74 -42.55
C PRO A 202 -24.99 23.82 -43.77
N GLN A 203 -23.94 23.39 -44.45
CA GLN A 203 -23.98 22.35 -45.48
C GLN A 203 -23.06 21.22 -45.06
N ARG A 204 -23.66 20.09 -44.65
CA ARG A 204 -22.92 18.91 -44.19
C ARG A 204 -22.48 18.07 -45.39
N ASP A 205 -21.18 17.78 -45.46
CA ASP A 205 -20.62 16.84 -46.42
C ASP A 205 -20.51 15.47 -45.74
N GLU A 206 -21.57 14.67 -45.88
CA GLU A 206 -21.73 13.37 -45.21
C GLU A 206 -20.56 12.41 -45.52
N PHE A 207 -20.01 12.46 -46.74
CA PHE A 207 -18.85 11.63 -47.14
C PHE A 207 -17.57 12.01 -46.39
N VAL A 208 -17.32 13.31 -46.16
CA VAL A 208 -16.15 13.78 -45.41
C VAL A 208 -16.29 13.48 -43.93
N ILE A 209 -17.48 13.66 -43.38
CA ILE A 209 -17.79 13.37 -41.97
C ILE A 209 -17.56 11.87 -41.71
N ALA A 210 -18.10 10.99 -42.58
CA ALA A 210 -17.90 9.54 -42.49
C ALA A 210 -16.43 9.14 -42.63
N ALA A 211 -15.71 9.69 -43.63
CA ALA A 211 -14.29 9.39 -43.82
C ALA A 211 -13.43 9.82 -42.62
N LYS A 212 -13.70 10.99 -42.02
CA LYS A 212 -13.01 11.46 -40.82
C LYS A 212 -13.33 10.60 -39.60
N GLY A 213 -14.58 10.19 -39.42
CA GLY A 213 -14.97 9.26 -38.36
C GLY A 213 -14.24 7.93 -38.47
N LEU A 214 -14.21 7.34 -39.67
CA LEU A 214 -13.46 6.11 -39.94
C LEU A 214 -11.94 6.29 -39.76
N SER A 215 -11.40 7.47 -40.10
CA SER A 215 -9.99 7.78 -39.86
C SER A 215 -9.67 7.80 -38.36
N ILE A 216 -10.54 8.37 -37.52
CA ILE A 216 -10.39 8.30 -36.06
C ILE A 216 -10.45 6.84 -35.59
N GLY A 217 -11.41 6.06 -36.10
CA GLY A 217 -11.50 4.62 -35.83
C GLY A 217 -10.22 3.85 -36.18
N SER A 218 -9.61 4.15 -37.33
CA SER A 218 -8.33 3.55 -37.72
C SER A 218 -7.18 3.91 -36.77
N LEU A 219 -7.12 5.15 -36.27
CA LEU A 219 -6.11 5.57 -35.29
C LEU A 219 -6.29 4.84 -33.95
N ILE A 220 -7.53 4.60 -33.52
CA ILE A 220 -7.85 3.82 -32.32
C ILE A 220 -7.38 2.37 -32.50
N LEU A 221 -7.66 1.74 -33.64
CA LEU A 221 -7.20 0.38 -33.93
C LEU A 221 -5.67 0.27 -33.98
N VAL A 222 -4.97 1.29 -34.51
CA VAL A 222 -3.49 1.34 -34.46
C VAL A 222 -3.00 1.35 -33.01
N LEU A 223 -3.60 2.15 -32.12
CA LEU A 223 -3.23 2.15 -30.71
C LEU A 223 -3.44 0.79 -30.06
N GLN A 224 -4.56 0.11 -30.35
CA GLN A 224 -4.82 -1.23 -29.84
C GLN A 224 -3.79 -2.26 -30.34
N ILE A 225 -3.43 -2.20 -31.63
CA ILE A 225 -2.42 -3.10 -32.21
C ILE A 225 -1.04 -2.87 -31.60
N LEU A 226 -0.69 -1.61 -31.30
CA LEU A 226 0.59 -1.28 -30.67
C LEU A 226 0.65 -1.72 -29.19
N ALA A 227 -0.50 -1.84 -28.52
CA ALA A 227 -0.58 -2.33 -27.13
C ALA A 227 -0.54 -3.86 -27.01
N VAL A 228 -0.51 -4.61 -28.11
CA VAL A 228 -0.60 -6.09 -28.10
C VAL A 228 0.51 -6.81 -27.34
N PRO A 229 1.78 -6.34 -27.33
CA PRO A 229 2.80 -6.94 -26.47
C PRO A 229 2.45 -6.95 -24.96
N MET A 230 1.45 -6.17 -24.55
CA MET A 230 0.97 -6.02 -23.19
C MET A 230 -0.18 -6.97 -22.84
N TRP A 231 -0.68 -7.76 -23.79
CA TRP A 231 -1.84 -8.62 -23.58
C TRP A 231 -1.48 -9.92 -22.87
N THR A 232 -2.46 -10.51 -22.19
CA THR A 232 -2.42 -11.93 -21.85
C THR A 232 -2.71 -12.77 -23.08
N VAL A 233 -1.85 -13.76 -23.33
CA VAL A 233 -1.96 -14.68 -24.46
C VAL A 233 -2.54 -16.00 -24.00
N ASN A 234 -3.71 -16.35 -24.53
CA ASN A 234 -4.35 -17.66 -24.44
C ASN A 234 -4.47 -18.32 -25.84
N ALA A 235 -5.15 -19.46 -25.93
CA ALA A 235 -5.28 -20.20 -27.19
C ALA A 235 -5.99 -19.41 -28.33
N GLY A 236 -6.80 -18.38 -27.99
CA GLY A 236 -7.60 -17.59 -28.94
C GLY A 236 -6.99 -16.25 -29.34
N THR A 237 -5.98 -15.76 -28.63
CA THR A 237 -5.43 -14.40 -28.76
C THR A 237 -4.92 -14.08 -30.17
N TRP A 238 -4.29 -15.04 -30.85
CA TRP A 238 -3.80 -14.85 -32.22
C TRP A 238 -4.92 -14.46 -33.22
N MET A 239 -6.13 -14.99 -33.03
CA MET A 239 -7.29 -14.68 -33.88
C MET A 239 -7.82 -13.28 -33.62
N SER A 240 -7.87 -12.87 -32.34
CA SER A 240 -8.26 -11.52 -31.95
C SER A 240 -7.31 -10.50 -32.56
N TYR A 241 -6.01 -10.78 -32.49
CA TYR A 241 -4.98 -9.92 -33.07
C TYR A 241 -5.09 -9.86 -34.60
N LEU A 242 -5.30 -10.99 -35.28
CA LEU A 242 -5.55 -11.03 -36.72
C LEU A 242 -6.80 -10.22 -37.10
N ALA A 243 -7.88 -10.32 -36.29
CA ALA A 243 -9.12 -9.58 -36.51
C ALA A 243 -8.91 -8.06 -36.41
N LEU A 244 -8.09 -7.58 -35.46
CA LEU A 244 -7.73 -6.16 -35.38
C LEU A 244 -6.98 -5.67 -36.61
N ILE A 245 -6.05 -6.46 -37.14
CA ILE A 245 -5.30 -6.12 -38.37
C ILE A 245 -6.26 -6.04 -39.57
N ILE A 246 -7.16 -7.01 -39.71
CA ILE A 246 -8.17 -7.01 -40.77
C ILE A 246 -9.09 -5.80 -40.64
N ALA A 247 -9.53 -5.48 -39.41
CA ALA A 247 -10.38 -4.32 -39.14
C ALA A 247 -9.68 -2.99 -39.45
N LEU A 248 -8.39 -2.87 -39.14
CA LEU A 248 -7.59 -1.70 -39.49
C LEU A 248 -7.52 -1.53 -41.02
N GLY A 249 -7.23 -2.60 -41.75
CA GLY A 249 -7.22 -2.58 -43.21
C GLY A 249 -8.58 -2.17 -43.79
N ALA A 250 -9.67 -2.77 -43.28
CA ALA A 250 -11.03 -2.48 -43.72
C ALA A 250 -11.44 -1.02 -43.47
N THR A 251 -11.14 -0.47 -42.29
CA THR A 251 -11.49 0.92 -41.93
C THR A 251 -10.71 1.95 -42.75
N ILE A 252 -9.43 1.72 -43.02
CA ILE A 252 -8.61 2.58 -43.89
C ILE A 252 -9.15 2.56 -45.32
N VAL A 253 -9.42 1.36 -45.88
CA VAL A 253 -9.97 1.21 -47.23
C VAL A 253 -11.34 1.87 -47.34
N ALA A 254 -12.20 1.71 -46.33
CA ALA A 254 -13.50 2.38 -46.28
C ALA A 254 -13.35 3.91 -46.25
N ALA A 255 -12.47 4.46 -45.40
CA ALA A 255 -12.22 5.90 -45.33
C ALA A 255 -11.76 6.49 -46.69
N LEU A 256 -10.84 5.79 -47.37
CA LEU A 256 -10.37 6.17 -48.71
C LEU A 256 -11.48 6.05 -49.77
N ALA A 257 -12.32 5.01 -49.67
CA ALA A 257 -13.47 4.85 -50.57
C ALA A 257 -14.47 5.99 -50.42
N PHE A 258 -14.80 6.42 -49.20
CA PHE A 258 -15.67 7.58 -48.96
C PHE A 258 -15.08 8.88 -49.54
N LEU A 259 -13.77 9.08 -49.45
CA LEU A 259 -13.09 10.22 -50.08
C LEU A 259 -13.11 10.13 -51.61
N GLY A 260 -12.89 8.95 -52.17
CA GLY A 260 -12.97 8.71 -53.62
C GLY A 260 -14.38 8.94 -54.17
N LEU A 261 -15.41 8.45 -53.45
CA LEU A 261 -16.82 8.69 -53.77
C LEU A 261 -17.15 10.18 -53.76
N ARG A 262 -16.63 10.94 -52.78
CA ARG A 262 -16.81 12.39 -52.74
C ARG A 262 -16.29 13.08 -54.00
N ILE A 263 -15.10 12.71 -54.47
CA ILE A 263 -14.49 13.30 -55.68
C ILE A 263 -15.38 12.99 -56.90
N HIS A 264 -15.79 11.72 -57.05
CA HIS A 264 -16.57 11.28 -58.21
C HIS A 264 -18.00 11.83 -58.20
N MET A 265 -18.64 11.89 -57.04
CA MET A 265 -19.99 12.43 -56.88
C MET A 265 -20.02 13.97 -56.91
N GLY A 266 -18.93 14.66 -56.55
CA GLY A 266 -18.81 16.11 -56.72
C GLY A 266 -19.09 16.54 -58.16
N ASP A 267 -18.45 15.88 -59.11
CA ASP A 267 -18.63 16.13 -60.54
C ASP A 267 -20.02 15.71 -61.04
N ALA A 268 -20.59 14.63 -60.52
CA ALA A 268 -21.93 14.18 -60.88
C ALA A 268 -23.02 15.12 -60.34
N ARG A 269 -22.90 15.57 -59.09
CA ARG A 269 -23.86 16.47 -58.43
C ARG A 269 -23.79 17.87 -59.01
N GLN A 270 -22.61 18.34 -59.42
CA GLN A 270 -22.45 19.60 -60.14
C GLN A 270 -23.10 19.53 -61.54
N ARG A 271 -22.89 18.43 -62.29
CA ARG A 271 -23.56 18.20 -63.58
C ARG A 271 -25.10 18.13 -63.42
N MET A 272 -25.58 17.43 -62.40
CA MET A 272 -27.01 17.34 -62.09
C MET A 272 -27.60 18.70 -61.70
N ASN A 273 -26.92 19.49 -60.85
CA ASN A 273 -27.37 20.84 -60.49
C ASN A 273 -27.39 21.78 -61.71
N ASN A 274 -26.37 21.73 -62.57
CA ASN A 274 -26.35 22.50 -63.81
C ASN A 274 -27.51 22.10 -64.74
N LYS A 275 -27.82 20.80 -64.83
CA LYS A 275 -28.94 20.30 -65.64
C LYS A 275 -30.30 20.67 -65.05
N ILE A 276 -30.46 20.62 -63.72
CA ILE A 276 -31.65 21.14 -63.02
C ILE A 276 -31.83 22.64 -63.32
N GLN A 277 -30.77 23.44 -63.26
CA GLN A 277 -30.82 24.86 -63.56
C GLN A 277 -31.14 25.12 -65.04
N GLN A 278 -30.59 24.33 -65.96
CA GLN A 278 -30.91 24.36 -67.38
C GLN A 278 -32.40 24.06 -67.63
N LEU A 279 -32.93 22.98 -67.03
CA LEU A 279 -34.34 22.60 -67.16
C LEU A 279 -35.29 23.62 -66.52
N GLN A 280 -34.89 24.27 -65.41
CA GLN A 280 -35.64 25.38 -64.81
C GLN A 280 -35.71 26.58 -65.75
N ASN A 281 -34.59 26.95 -66.38
CA ASN A 281 -34.54 28.03 -67.36
C ASN A 281 -35.37 27.69 -68.60
N GLU A 282 -35.33 26.45 -69.06
CA GLU A 282 -36.12 25.96 -70.19
C GLU A 282 -37.62 25.95 -69.90
N LEU A 283 -38.02 25.56 -68.68
CA LEU A 283 -39.41 25.63 -68.22
C LEU A 283 -39.92 27.08 -68.16
N ASN A 284 -39.10 28.01 -67.68
CA ASN A 284 -39.40 29.45 -67.71
C ASN A 284 -39.49 29.99 -69.15
N ARG A 285 -38.61 29.53 -70.05
CA ARG A 285 -38.65 29.89 -71.49
C ARG A 285 -39.95 29.42 -72.13
N LEU A 286 -40.34 28.17 -71.90
CA LEU A 286 -41.59 27.58 -72.41
C LEU A 286 -42.83 28.30 -71.87
N GLN A 287 -42.83 28.72 -70.60
CA GLN A 287 -43.90 29.56 -70.03
C GLN A 287 -44.00 30.90 -70.74
N ASN A 288 -42.88 31.58 -70.98
CA ASN A 288 -42.86 32.85 -71.69
C ASN A 288 -43.29 32.71 -73.16
N GLU A 289 -42.90 31.63 -73.84
CA GLU A 289 -43.33 31.33 -75.21
C GLU A 289 -44.85 31.08 -75.28
N LEU A 290 -45.43 30.35 -74.33
CA LEU A 290 -46.89 30.15 -74.22
C LEU A 290 -47.65 31.47 -74.01
N VAL A 291 -47.13 32.35 -73.15
CA VAL A 291 -47.71 33.70 -72.94
C VAL A 291 -47.60 34.54 -74.21
N SER A 292 -46.47 34.47 -74.92
CA SER A 292 -46.29 35.19 -76.19
C SER A 292 -47.22 34.71 -77.30
N LEU A 293 -47.49 33.39 -77.37
CA LEU A 293 -48.42 32.79 -78.32
C LEU A 293 -49.86 33.19 -78.02
N ARG A 294 -50.23 33.24 -76.73
CA ARG A 294 -51.53 33.74 -76.28
C ARG A 294 -51.71 35.20 -76.71
N ASN A 295 -50.72 36.06 -76.47
CA ASN A 295 -50.79 37.47 -76.86
C ASN A 295 -50.90 37.64 -78.39
N LYS A 296 -50.19 36.81 -79.18
CA LYS A 296 -50.28 36.82 -80.66
C LYS A 296 -51.65 36.36 -81.17
N TYR A 297 -52.30 35.42 -80.48
CA TYR A 297 -53.67 34.99 -80.78
C TYR A 297 -54.68 36.09 -80.40
N GLU A 298 -54.57 36.69 -79.21
CA GLU A 298 -55.43 37.80 -78.76
C GLU A 298 -55.29 39.06 -79.66
N ALA A 299 -54.13 39.27 -80.28
CA ALA A 299 -53.89 40.33 -81.28
C ALA A 299 -54.40 40.00 -82.70
N GLY A 300 -55.07 38.86 -82.91
CA GLY A 300 -55.68 38.46 -84.19
C GLY A 300 -54.70 37.97 -85.27
N SER A 301 -53.44 37.78 -84.93
CA SER A 301 -52.36 37.41 -85.88
C SER A 301 -52.17 35.90 -86.08
N LEU A 302 -52.98 35.05 -85.43
CA LEU A 302 -52.89 33.59 -85.49
C LEU A 302 -54.27 32.94 -85.61
N SER A 303 -54.41 31.93 -86.48
CA SER A 303 -55.59 31.08 -86.59
C SER A 303 -55.79 30.21 -85.34
N MET A 304 -57.05 29.96 -84.95
CA MET A 304 -57.41 29.13 -83.78
C MET A 304 -56.87 27.70 -83.88
N GLU A 305 -56.83 27.13 -85.08
CA GLU A 305 -56.35 25.76 -85.30
C GLU A 305 -54.82 25.65 -85.11
N ASP A 306 -54.08 26.65 -85.61
CA ASP A 306 -52.62 26.74 -85.43
C ASP A 306 -52.22 27.07 -83.99
N TYR A 307 -53.00 27.92 -83.31
CA TYR A 307 -52.81 28.21 -81.89
C TYR A 307 -52.97 26.95 -81.05
N ARG A 308 -54.05 26.20 -81.27
CA ARG A 308 -54.34 24.95 -80.54
C ARG A 308 -53.25 23.89 -80.75
N LYS A 309 -52.75 23.75 -81.99
CA LYS A 309 -51.67 22.81 -82.32
C LYS A 309 -50.35 23.17 -81.63
N ARG A 310 -49.94 24.45 -81.66
CA ARG A 310 -48.68 24.91 -81.04
C ARG A 310 -48.74 24.89 -79.51
N VAL A 311 -49.87 25.26 -78.92
CA VAL A 311 -50.07 25.19 -77.46
C VAL A 311 -50.01 23.74 -76.98
N ASN A 312 -50.61 22.80 -77.71
CA ASN A 312 -50.55 21.38 -77.34
C ASN A 312 -49.11 20.84 -77.36
N LEU A 313 -48.31 21.18 -78.39
CA LEU A 313 -46.91 20.77 -78.47
C LEU A 313 -46.08 21.36 -77.33
N LEU A 314 -46.21 22.66 -77.05
CA LEU A 314 -45.49 23.31 -75.96
C LEU A 314 -45.93 22.83 -74.57
N MET A 315 -47.20 22.47 -74.39
CA MET A 315 -47.71 21.85 -73.16
C MET A 315 -47.14 20.43 -72.98
N GLN A 316 -46.98 19.67 -74.06
CA GLN A 316 -46.35 18.35 -74.03
C GLN A 316 -44.86 18.46 -73.65
N ASP A 317 -44.12 19.38 -74.27
CA ASP A 317 -42.71 19.65 -73.95
C ASP A 317 -42.55 20.15 -72.50
N ARG A 318 -43.43 21.05 -72.05
CA ARG A 318 -43.45 21.53 -70.65
C ARG A 318 -43.69 20.39 -69.67
N ASN A 319 -44.62 19.47 -69.97
CA ASN A 319 -44.89 18.32 -69.11
C ASN A 319 -43.68 17.38 -69.06
N HIS A 320 -43.02 17.14 -70.19
CA HIS A 320 -41.78 16.35 -70.24
C HIS A 320 -40.67 16.99 -69.41
N VAL A 321 -40.36 18.28 -69.64
CA VAL A 321 -39.34 19.04 -68.89
C VAL A 321 -39.66 19.09 -67.40
N SER A 322 -40.93 19.31 -67.02
CA SER A 322 -41.38 19.31 -65.62
C SER A 322 -41.22 17.94 -64.96
N SER A 323 -41.52 16.85 -65.67
CA SER A 323 -41.36 15.48 -65.16
C SER A 323 -39.89 15.10 -64.97
N GLU A 324 -39.02 15.44 -65.94
CA GLU A 324 -37.55 15.30 -65.83
C GLU A 324 -37.00 16.13 -64.67
N LEU A 325 -37.46 17.38 -64.50
CA LEU A 325 -37.06 18.24 -63.40
C LEU A 325 -37.48 17.67 -62.04
N ASN A 326 -38.70 17.17 -61.92
CA ASN A 326 -39.20 16.55 -60.69
C ASN A 326 -38.45 15.25 -60.38
N ARG A 327 -38.15 14.44 -61.41
CA ARG A 327 -37.32 13.24 -61.29
C ARG A 327 -35.92 13.58 -60.78
N LEU A 328 -35.23 14.54 -61.38
CA LEU A 328 -33.88 14.95 -60.96
C LEU A 328 -33.87 15.64 -59.59
N LYS A 329 -34.93 16.37 -59.22
CA LYS A 329 -35.11 16.91 -57.87
C LYS A 329 -35.33 15.82 -56.82
N LEU A 330 -36.09 14.76 -57.16
CA LEU A 330 -36.25 13.58 -56.30
C LEU A 330 -34.93 12.81 -56.17
N GLU A 331 -34.18 12.63 -57.25
CA GLU A 331 -32.87 11.97 -57.27
C GLU A 331 -31.83 12.75 -56.45
N LYS A 332 -31.94 14.08 -56.38
CA LYS A 332 -31.12 14.92 -55.49
C LYS A 332 -31.40 14.72 -53.99
N ILE A 333 -32.60 14.27 -53.64
CA ILE A 333 -33.05 14.07 -52.24
C ILE A 333 -32.67 12.67 -51.72
N VAL A 334 -32.47 11.68 -52.60
CA VAL A 334 -32.12 10.30 -52.21
C VAL A 334 -30.60 10.08 -52.32
N PRO A 335 -29.86 9.91 -51.20
CA PRO A 335 -28.40 10.00 -51.19
C PRO A 335 -27.63 8.87 -51.89
N PHE A 336 -28.27 7.75 -52.27
CA PHE A 336 -27.54 6.51 -52.60
C PHE A 336 -27.73 5.90 -54.00
N VAL A 337 -28.61 6.46 -54.86
CA VAL A 337 -29.06 5.74 -56.07
C VAL A 337 -28.10 5.86 -57.27
N GLY A 338 -27.14 6.79 -57.26
CA GLY A 338 -26.21 7.04 -58.38
C GLY A 338 -24.80 6.44 -58.25
N SER A 339 -24.50 5.65 -57.22
CA SER A 339 -23.16 5.08 -57.01
C SER A 339 -22.86 3.91 -57.97
N PRO A 340 -21.60 3.68 -58.40
CA PRO A 340 -21.23 2.40 -58.99
C PRO A 340 -21.45 1.32 -57.93
N ARG A 341 -22.48 0.48 -58.14
CA ARG A 341 -22.98 -0.54 -57.19
C ARG A 341 -21.86 -1.39 -56.55
N SER A 342 -20.74 -1.55 -57.24
CA SER A 342 -19.55 -2.26 -56.76
C SER A 342 -18.90 -1.65 -55.51
N PHE A 343 -18.81 -0.32 -55.40
CA PHE A 343 -18.11 0.34 -54.28
C PHE A 343 -18.93 0.34 -52.98
N THR A 344 -20.25 0.50 -53.10
CA THR A 344 -21.18 0.46 -51.97
C THR A 344 -21.29 -0.95 -51.42
N LEU A 345 -21.35 -1.96 -52.29
CA LEU A 345 -21.31 -3.37 -51.90
C LEU A 345 -19.99 -3.74 -51.22
N LEU A 346 -18.84 -3.29 -51.75
CA LEU A 346 -17.53 -3.50 -51.13
C LEU A 346 -17.46 -2.90 -49.72
N THR A 347 -17.95 -1.68 -49.54
CA THR A 347 -17.92 -0.99 -48.25
C THR A 347 -18.82 -1.67 -47.22
N VAL A 348 -20.03 -2.07 -47.62
CA VAL A 348 -20.96 -2.83 -46.76
C VAL A 348 -20.38 -4.20 -46.42
N PHE A 349 -19.74 -4.87 -47.37
CA PHE A 349 -19.07 -6.16 -47.14
C PHE A 349 -17.91 -6.05 -46.16
N LEU A 350 -17.07 -5.01 -46.28
CA LEU A 350 -15.97 -4.75 -45.36
C LEU A 350 -16.48 -4.46 -43.93
N VAL A 351 -17.54 -3.67 -43.78
CA VAL A 351 -18.17 -3.42 -42.47
C VAL A 351 -18.76 -4.72 -41.90
N LEU A 352 -19.37 -5.55 -42.74
CA LEU A 352 -19.96 -6.82 -42.34
C LEU A 352 -18.90 -7.85 -41.90
N ILE A 353 -17.73 -7.90 -42.56
CA ILE A 353 -16.58 -8.71 -42.11
C ILE A 353 -16.09 -8.23 -40.74
N VAL A 354 -15.92 -6.92 -40.55
CA VAL A 354 -15.46 -6.36 -39.28
C VAL A 354 -16.46 -6.66 -38.14
N ALA A 355 -17.76 -6.69 -38.46
CA ALA A 355 -18.80 -7.06 -37.48
C ALA A 355 -18.88 -8.57 -37.19
N LEU A 356 -18.57 -9.44 -38.17
CA LEU A 356 -18.65 -10.90 -38.02
C LEU A 356 -17.45 -11.52 -37.30
N LEU A 357 -16.25 -10.93 -37.44
CA LEU A 357 -15.03 -11.49 -36.86
C LEU A 357 -15.09 -11.68 -35.33
N PRO A 358 -15.56 -10.70 -34.53
CA PRO A 358 -15.73 -10.87 -33.08
C PRO A 358 -16.75 -11.98 -32.72
N ILE A 359 -17.82 -12.11 -33.52
CA ILE A 359 -18.87 -13.11 -33.31
C ILE A 359 -18.32 -14.53 -33.50
N VAL A 360 -17.55 -14.75 -34.56
CA VAL A 360 -16.93 -16.05 -34.85
C VAL A 360 -15.91 -16.43 -33.77
N GLN A 361 -15.13 -15.46 -33.29
CA GLN A 361 -14.17 -15.67 -32.21
C GLN A 361 -14.86 -16.10 -30.91
N GLY A 362 -15.91 -15.38 -30.49
CA GLY A 362 -16.64 -15.69 -29.26
C GLY A 362 -17.31 -17.06 -29.29
N LEU A 363 -17.92 -17.44 -30.41
CA LEU A 363 -18.64 -18.72 -30.54
C LEU A 363 -17.71 -19.93 -30.60
N TYR A 364 -16.55 -19.84 -31.26
CA TYR A 364 -15.67 -20.99 -31.44
C TYR A 364 -14.75 -21.23 -30.23
N TYR A 365 -14.14 -20.17 -29.70
CA TYR A 365 -13.16 -20.30 -28.61
C TYR A 365 -13.75 -19.98 -27.25
N GLY A 366 -14.49 -18.87 -27.11
CA GLY A 366 -15.02 -18.42 -25.82
C GLY A 366 -15.85 -19.50 -25.11
N ILE A 367 -16.80 -20.11 -25.84
CA ILE A 367 -17.65 -21.17 -25.28
C ILE A 367 -16.85 -22.41 -24.88
N GLN A 368 -15.88 -22.83 -25.71
CA GLN A 368 -15.07 -24.03 -25.41
C GLN A 368 -14.10 -23.81 -24.24
N MET A 369 -13.59 -22.58 -24.09
CA MET A 369 -12.70 -22.17 -23.00
C MET A 369 -13.39 -22.16 -21.64
N GLU A 370 -14.70 -21.97 -21.57
CA GLU A 370 -15.44 -22.04 -20.30
C GLU A 370 -15.80 -23.48 -19.91
N GLY A 371 -15.95 -24.37 -20.89
CA GLY A 371 -16.29 -25.78 -20.72
C GLY A 371 -15.08 -26.72 -20.58
N ASP A 372 -15.13 -27.82 -21.33
CA ASP A 372 -14.20 -28.95 -21.21
C ASP A 372 -12.74 -28.62 -21.57
N LYS A 373 -12.50 -27.52 -22.31
CA LYS A 373 -11.16 -27.09 -22.72
C LYS A 373 -10.58 -25.98 -21.87
N TYR A 374 -11.24 -25.60 -20.77
CA TYR A 374 -10.72 -24.58 -19.85
C TYR A 374 -9.28 -24.83 -19.41
N ILE A 375 -8.98 -26.05 -18.91
CA ILE A 375 -7.65 -26.37 -18.37
C ILE A 375 -6.59 -26.26 -19.47
N ASP A 376 -6.85 -26.87 -20.62
CA ASP A 376 -5.89 -26.88 -21.74
C ASP A 376 -5.70 -25.50 -22.37
N TRP A 377 -6.78 -24.72 -22.56
CA TRP A 377 -6.78 -23.54 -23.43
C TRP A 377 -6.65 -22.22 -22.69
N LYS A 378 -7.15 -22.16 -21.45
CA LYS A 378 -7.08 -20.98 -20.58
C LYS A 378 -6.06 -21.19 -19.47
N PHE A 379 -6.22 -22.22 -18.63
CA PHE A 379 -5.33 -22.37 -17.47
C PHE A 379 -3.86 -22.59 -17.87
N ASN A 380 -3.57 -23.59 -18.70
CA ASN A 380 -2.19 -23.93 -19.08
C ASN A 380 -1.49 -22.86 -19.92
N TYR A 381 -2.24 -22.14 -20.77
CA TYR A 381 -1.67 -21.13 -21.68
C TYR A 381 -1.74 -19.70 -21.15
N GLU A 382 -2.57 -19.37 -20.18
CA GLU A 382 -2.74 -18.00 -19.66
C GLU A 382 -2.47 -18.00 -18.16
N THR A 383 -3.37 -18.60 -17.37
CA THR A 383 -3.35 -18.53 -15.90
C THR A 383 -2.08 -19.08 -15.26
N LYS A 384 -1.49 -20.16 -15.78
CA LYS A 384 -0.22 -20.67 -15.25
C LYS A 384 0.93 -19.67 -15.36
N LYS A 385 0.95 -18.85 -16.42
CA LYS A 385 1.91 -17.76 -16.56
C LYS A 385 1.56 -16.58 -15.67
N GLU A 386 0.27 -16.27 -15.55
CA GLU A 386 -0.21 -15.25 -14.62
C GLU A 386 0.24 -15.57 -13.20
N ILE A 387 0.09 -16.83 -12.75
CA ILE A 387 0.56 -17.28 -11.43
C ILE A 387 2.06 -17.06 -11.27
N ALA A 388 2.87 -17.63 -12.15
CA ALA A 388 4.32 -17.54 -12.02
C ALA A 388 4.85 -16.09 -12.08
N ILE A 389 4.29 -15.26 -12.98
CA ILE A 389 4.72 -13.87 -13.14
C ILE A 389 4.21 -13.00 -11.99
N THR A 390 2.98 -13.24 -11.49
CA THR A 390 2.44 -12.49 -10.34
C THR A 390 3.21 -12.84 -9.06
N GLN A 391 3.51 -14.12 -8.81
CA GLN A 391 4.37 -14.53 -7.68
C GLN A 391 5.78 -13.94 -7.77
N TRP A 392 6.38 -13.91 -8.98
CA TRP A 392 7.65 -13.23 -9.20
C TRP A 392 7.52 -11.72 -8.96
N ALA A 393 6.47 -11.06 -9.47
CA ALA A 393 6.26 -9.63 -9.30
C ALA A 393 6.11 -9.25 -7.82
N SER A 394 5.25 -9.94 -7.06
CA SER A 394 5.04 -9.67 -5.63
C SER A 394 6.19 -10.13 -4.73
N GLY A 395 7.11 -10.95 -5.23
CA GLY A 395 8.29 -11.40 -4.47
C GLY A 395 8.07 -12.66 -3.64
N ILE A 396 6.92 -13.32 -3.78
CA ILE A 396 6.57 -14.54 -3.03
C ILE A 396 6.96 -15.85 -3.75
N GLN A 397 7.64 -15.77 -4.89
CA GLN A 397 8.04 -16.95 -5.70
C GLN A 397 8.83 -18.03 -4.93
N ASN A 398 9.56 -17.63 -3.89
CA ASN A 398 10.37 -18.51 -3.05
C ASN A 398 9.67 -18.86 -1.73
N MET A 399 8.37 -18.59 -1.63
CA MET A 399 7.58 -18.92 -0.45
C MET A 399 7.68 -20.42 -0.16
N GLN A 400 8.01 -20.75 1.08
CA GLN A 400 8.04 -22.14 1.52
C GLN A 400 6.66 -22.56 1.99
N THR A 401 6.17 -23.71 1.53
CA THR A 401 4.94 -24.31 2.05
C THR A 401 5.31 -25.54 2.86
N THR A 402 5.07 -25.45 4.15
CA THR A 402 5.37 -26.48 5.16
C THR A 402 4.09 -26.90 5.86
N THR A 403 4.15 -28.02 6.58
CA THR A 403 3.02 -28.47 7.36
C THR A 403 3.03 -27.83 8.73
N LEU A 404 1.86 -27.69 9.33
CA LEU A 404 1.73 -27.21 10.71
C LEU A 404 2.54 -28.05 11.72
N ASP A 405 2.71 -29.35 11.45
CA ASP A 405 3.54 -30.28 12.25
C ASP A 405 5.03 -29.87 12.27
N ASP A 406 5.52 -29.17 11.23
CA ASP A 406 6.92 -28.72 11.17
C ASP A 406 7.16 -27.54 12.11
N LEU A 407 6.12 -26.71 12.36
CA LEU A 407 6.13 -25.65 13.38
C LEU A 407 6.33 -26.26 14.78
N THR A 408 5.79 -27.46 15.00
CA THR A 408 5.74 -28.12 16.31
C THR A 408 6.93 -29.04 16.60
N SER A 409 7.73 -29.36 15.58
CA SER A 409 8.89 -30.26 15.71
C SER A 409 9.97 -29.67 16.65
N ASN A 410 10.27 -30.40 17.75
CA ASN A 410 11.28 -30.10 18.79
C ASN A 410 10.84 -29.34 20.06
N ALA A 411 9.55 -29.03 20.27
CA ALA A 411 9.15 -28.48 21.57
C ALA A 411 8.90 -29.60 22.61
N THR A 412 9.34 -29.38 23.84
CA THR A 412 9.02 -30.23 24.99
C THR A 412 8.41 -29.36 26.08
N PRO A 413 7.32 -29.79 26.78
CA PRO A 413 6.63 -28.99 27.80
C PRO A 413 7.55 -28.42 28.91
N SER A 414 8.66 -29.09 29.21
CA SER A 414 9.64 -28.65 30.21
C SER A 414 10.49 -27.44 29.81
N GLY A 415 10.51 -27.06 28.52
CA GLY A 415 11.25 -25.90 28.00
C GLY A 415 10.39 -24.66 27.75
N ASP A 416 9.09 -24.72 28.07
CA ASP A 416 8.12 -23.69 27.70
C ASP A 416 7.98 -22.59 28.75
N VAL A 417 8.32 -22.83 30.03
CA VAL A 417 8.13 -21.85 31.12
C VAL A 417 8.86 -20.52 30.85
N ASP A 418 10.12 -20.58 30.40
CA ASP A 418 10.89 -19.38 30.08
C ASP A 418 10.26 -18.61 28.89
N PHE A 419 9.71 -19.33 27.90
CA PHE A 419 9.06 -18.74 26.73
C PHE A 419 7.72 -18.08 27.05
N LEU A 420 6.98 -18.59 28.04
CA LEU A 420 5.69 -18.02 28.42
C LEU A 420 5.81 -16.56 28.88
N THR A 421 6.97 -16.15 29.41
CA THR A 421 7.27 -14.74 29.75
C THR A 421 7.45 -13.83 28.54
N THR A 422 7.63 -14.41 27.35
CA THR A 422 7.74 -13.72 26.06
C THR A 422 6.39 -13.63 25.33
N VAL A 423 5.39 -14.41 25.74
CA VAL A 423 4.07 -14.41 25.11
C VAL A 423 3.33 -13.12 25.43
N ARG A 424 3.07 -12.32 24.39
CA ARG A 424 2.35 -11.05 24.52
C ARG A 424 0.96 -11.23 25.13
N GLN A 425 0.66 -10.42 26.15
CA GLN A 425 -0.67 -10.36 26.78
C GLN A 425 -1.36 -9.01 26.53
N TRP A 426 -0.59 -7.93 26.41
CA TRP A 426 -1.13 -6.58 26.18
C TRP A 426 -1.21 -6.27 24.69
N ASP A 427 -2.40 -5.87 24.21
CA ASP A 427 -2.60 -5.42 22.83
C ASP A 427 -2.33 -3.91 22.66
N GLN A 428 -2.34 -3.44 21.42
CA GLN A 428 -2.06 -2.03 21.09
C GLN A 428 -3.03 -1.08 21.80
N GLN A 429 -4.34 -1.34 21.72
CA GLN A 429 -5.37 -0.48 22.28
C GLN A 429 -5.26 -0.36 23.82
N ALA A 430 -5.13 -1.48 24.53
CA ALA A 430 -5.01 -1.48 25.98
C ALA A 430 -3.73 -0.79 26.43
N SER A 431 -2.63 -1.03 25.71
CA SER A 431 -1.33 -0.40 25.95
C SER A 431 -1.40 1.12 25.74
N TYR A 432 -1.99 1.57 24.64
CA TYR A 432 -2.21 2.99 24.33
C TYR A 432 -3.03 3.69 25.42
N LEU A 433 -4.17 3.11 25.82
CA LEU A 433 -5.03 3.70 26.86
C LEU A 433 -4.32 3.79 28.22
N ARG A 434 -3.50 2.79 28.55
CA ARG A 434 -2.71 2.77 29.78
C ARG A 434 -1.59 3.80 29.75
N MET A 435 -0.82 3.87 28.67
CA MET A 435 0.27 4.84 28.48
C MET A 435 -0.24 6.28 28.44
N ARG A 436 -1.42 6.54 27.85
CA ARG A 436 -2.00 7.89 27.77
C ARG A 436 -2.18 8.55 29.14
N ASN A 437 -2.42 7.76 30.18
CA ASN A 437 -2.56 8.28 31.55
C ASN A 437 -1.25 8.83 32.15
N GLN A 438 -0.11 8.56 31.53
CA GLN A 438 1.20 9.07 31.97
C GLN A 438 1.54 10.45 31.41
N ILE A 439 0.75 10.97 30.48
CA ILE A 439 0.98 12.30 29.93
C ILE A 439 0.54 13.35 30.94
N GLY A 440 1.51 13.96 31.62
CA GLY A 440 1.28 14.99 32.64
C GLY A 440 1.01 16.40 32.11
N THR A 441 0.96 16.60 30.80
CA THR A 441 0.76 17.92 30.17
C THR A 441 -0.50 17.96 29.32
N ASN A 442 -1.03 19.17 29.09
CA ASN A 442 -2.27 19.36 28.35
C ASN A 442 -2.07 19.63 26.85
N TRP A 443 -0.83 19.70 26.37
CA TRP A 443 -0.48 20.10 24.99
C TRP A 443 0.21 18.97 24.20
N MET A 444 0.47 17.82 24.84
CA MET A 444 0.99 16.62 24.20
C MET A 444 -0.05 15.50 24.23
N GLU A 445 0.00 14.64 23.23
CA GLU A 445 -0.72 13.37 23.17
C GLU A 445 0.22 12.27 22.66
N LEU A 446 -0.17 10.99 22.75
CA LEU A 446 0.59 9.91 22.12
C LEU A 446 0.38 9.99 20.60
N ALA A 447 1.44 9.76 19.82
CA ALA A 447 1.33 9.68 18.37
C ALA A 447 0.64 8.37 17.95
N ASP A 448 1.30 7.26 18.29
CA ASP A 448 0.84 5.88 18.19
C ASP A 448 1.54 5.08 19.29
N SER A 449 1.21 3.80 19.44
CA SER A 449 1.95 2.82 20.24
C SER A 449 2.40 1.67 19.34
N ASP A 450 3.72 1.61 19.12
CA ASP A 450 4.30 0.61 18.24
C ASP A 450 4.97 -0.48 19.06
N ILE A 451 4.86 -1.70 18.57
CA ILE A 451 5.63 -2.80 19.14
C ILE A 451 7.08 -2.72 18.66
N VAL A 452 8.02 -2.74 19.60
CA VAL A 452 9.46 -2.69 19.32
C VAL A 452 10.13 -3.88 20.00
N TYR A 453 11.00 -4.56 19.25
CA TYR A 453 11.82 -5.64 19.78
C TYR A 453 13.18 -5.10 20.18
N LEU A 454 13.47 -5.06 21.48
CA LEU A 454 14.71 -4.51 22.01
C LEU A 454 15.27 -5.44 23.08
N ARG A 455 16.57 -5.77 23.00
CA ARG A 455 17.26 -6.66 23.97
C ARG A 455 16.54 -8.00 24.20
N ASN A 456 16.05 -8.61 23.13
CA ASN A 456 15.34 -9.88 23.11
C ASN A 456 13.98 -9.89 23.81
N HIS A 457 13.37 -8.72 24.04
CA HIS A 457 12.04 -8.61 24.65
C HIS A 457 11.15 -7.65 23.86
N GLU A 458 9.84 -7.81 23.99
CA GLU A 458 8.82 -6.99 23.32
C GLU A 458 8.35 -5.83 24.20
N TYR A 459 8.36 -4.62 23.65
CA TYR A 459 7.88 -3.42 24.34
C TYR A 459 6.92 -2.64 23.45
N TRP A 460 5.84 -2.13 24.03
CA TRP A 460 5.05 -1.08 23.41
C TRP A 460 5.71 0.26 23.68
N MET A 461 6.14 0.96 22.63
CA MET A 461 6.77 2.27 22.71
C MET A 461 5.84 3.30 22.06
N ALA A 462 5.52 4.36 22.78
CA ALA A 462 4.63 5.41 22.30
C ALA A 462 5.32 6.78 22.36
N PRO A 463 5.80 7.31 21.21
CA PRO A 463 6.33 8.66 21.15
C PRO A 463 5.23 9.70 21.29
N LEU A 464 5.61 10.91 21.71
CA LEU A 464 4.66 12.01 21.93
C LEU A 464 4.55 12.92 20.71
N THR A 465 3.34 13.38 20.43
CA THR A 465 3.00 14.38 19.41
C THR A 465 2.21 15.55 20.02
N PHE A 466 1.95 16.59 19.24
CA PHE A 466 1.26 17.79 19.72
C PHE A 466 -0.26 17.64 19.63
N ASP A 467 -0.95 17.96 20.72
CA ASP A 467 -2.40 18.16 20.72
C ASP A 467 -2.72 19.63 20.36
N TYR A 468 -2.94 19.89 19.07
CA TYR A 468 -3.33 21.23 18.62
C TYR A 468 -4.77 21.63 18.98
N SER A 469 -5.58 20.72 19.54
CA SER A 469 -6.94 21.05 20.00
C SER A 469 -6.93 21.87 21.29
N THR A 470 -5.89 21.69 22.11
CA THR A 470 -5.69 22.39 23.39
C THR A 470 -4.75 23.58 23.25
N ILE A 471 -3.82 23.54 22.30
CA ILE A 471 -2.89 24.65 22.01
C ILE A 471 -3.64 25.79 21.30
N THR A 472 -3.45 27.02 21.77
CA THR A 472 -4.01 28.19 21.10
C THR A 472 -3.41 28.35 19.70
N SER A 473 -4.26 28.45 18.67
CA SER A 473 -3.89 28.36 17.25
C SER A 473 -3.09 29.54 16.68
N SER A 474 -2.48 30.36 17.53
CA SER A 474 -1.67 31.49 17.13
C SER A 474 -0.40 31.04 16.39
N PHE A 475 0.07 31.87 15.46
CA PHE A 475 1.32 31.61 14.73
C PHE A 475 2.51 31.37 15.67
N ILE A 476 2.62 32.17 16.74
CA ILE A 476 3.72 32.06 17.71
C ILE A 476 3.72 30.69 18.38
N ASN A 477 2.58 30.21 18.83
CA ASN A 477 2.51 28.90 19.48
C ASN A 477 2.90 27.79 18.52
N LYS A 478 2.31 27.78 17.31
CA LYS A 478 2.52 26.72 16.32
C LYS A 478 3.94 26.67 15.75
N HIS A 479 4.58 27.81 15.59
CA HIS A 479 5.83 27.90 14.82
C HIS A 479 7.05 28.28 15.66
N LEU A 480 6.91 28.79 16.89
CA LEU A 480 8.04 29.31 17.69
C LEU A 480 8.14 28.73 19.10
N ILE A 481 7.01 28.42 19.74
CA ILE A 481 6.99 27.93 21.13
C ILE A 481 6.93 26.39 21.16
N TYR A 482 5.92 25.80 20.51
CA TYR A 482 5.73 24.35 20.47
C TYR A 482 6.51 23.76 19.29
N THR A 483 7.83 23.71 19.44
CA THR A 483 8.78 23.26 18.41
C THR A 483 9.15 21.79 18.53
N HIS A 484 9.11 21.18 19.71
CA HIS A 484 9.35 19.75 19.95
C HIS A 484 8.43 19.18 21.05
N THR A 485 8.36 17.86 21.14
CA THR A 485 7.71 17.14 22.25
C THR A 485 8.76 16.50 23.16
N GLU A 486 8.43 16.32 24.44
CA GLU A 486 9.36 15.79 25.44
C GLU A 486 8.83 14.49 26.04
N GLY A 487 9.54 13.39 25.81
CA GLY A 487 9.27 12.09 26.42
C GLY A 487 8.95 10.97 25.41
N LEU A 488 9.11 9.74 25.92
CA LEU A 488 8.74 8.49 25.27
C LEU A 488 8.17 7.60 26.37
N VAL A 489 6.95 7.08 26.17
CA VAL A 489 6.34 6.16 27.14
C VAL A 489 6.60 4.73 26.68
N VAL A 490 7.09 3.88 27.58
CA VAL A 490 7.42 2.48 27.28
C VAL A 490 6.67 1.56 28.23
N LEU A 491 6.07 0.50 27.69
CA LEU A 491 5.29 -0.49 28.42
C LEU A 491 5.74 -1.91 28.03
N ASP A 492 5.90 -2.80 29.01
CA ASP A 492 6.21 -4.21 28.78
C ASP A 492 4.99 -4.95 28.18
N ALA A 493 5.16 -5.58 27.02
CA ALA A 493 4.08 -6.23 26.29
C ALA A 493 3.57 -7.53 27.00
N TYR A 494 4.38 -8.12 27.87
CA TYR A 494 3.99 -9.26 28.70
C TYR A 494 3.26 -8.80 29.96
N SER A 495 3.88 -8.01 30.84
CA SER A 495 3.29 -7.69 32.16
C SER A 495 2.31 -6.51 32.12
N GLY A 496 2.48 -5.58 31.18
CA GLY A 496 1.76 -4.31 31.15
C GLY A 496 2.32 -3.25 32.10
N ASP A 497 3.50 -3.47 32.68
CA ASP A 497 4.13 -2.49 33.54
C ASP A 497 4.79 -1.39 32.72
N LEU A 498 4.71 -0.16 33.25
CA LEU A 498 5.36 0.99 32.66
C LEU A 498 6.82 1.01 33.07
N ILE A 499 7.71 1.23 32.10
CA ILE A 499 9.14 1.29 32.33
C ILE A 499 9.52 2.76 32.51
N GLU A 500 9.79 3.16 33.76
CA GLU A 500 10.07 4.54 34.15
C GLU A 500 11.44 4.67 34.85
N ASP A 501 11.91 5.90 35.03
CA ASP A 501 13.10 6.27 35.79
C ASP A 501 14.37 5.45 35.44
N GLU A 502 15.00 4.81 36.44
CA GLU A 502 16.27 4.09 36.29
C GLU A 502 16.16 2.91 35.31
N SER A 503 15.00 2.25 35.26
CA SER A 503 14.75 1.13 34.34
C SER A 503 14.69 1.60 32.88
N LEU A 504 14.10 2.78 32.63
CA LEU A 504 14.07 3.37 31.29
C LEU A 504 15.47 3.82 30.85
N VAL A 505 16.22 4.44 31.77
CA VAL A 505 17.63 4.82 31.53
C VAL A 505 18.47 3.58 31.21
N ALA A 506 18.27 2.49 31.95
CA ALA A 506 18.96 1.23 31.71
C ALA A 506 18.57 0.61 30.38
N LEU A 507 17.29 0.64 29.98
CA LEU A 507 16.77 0.10 28.72
C LEU A 507 17.30 0.86 27.50
N LEU A 508 17.17 2.19 27.51
CA LEU A 508 17.59 3.05 26.39
C LEU A 508 19.08 3.40 26.41
N ASN A 509 19.80 3.08 27.48
CA ASN A 509 21.18 3.53 27.71
C ASN A 509 21.34 5.06 27.61
N ARG A 510 20.31 5.80 28.05
CA ARG A 510 20.20 7.27 27.89
C ARG A 510 19.72 7.90 29.20
N SER A 511 20.43 8.91 29.68
CA SER A 511 20.06 9.67 30.89
C SER A 511 19.33 11.00 30.62
N ASN A 512 19.42 11.50 29.39
CA ASN A 512 18.79 12.76 28.98
C ASN A 512 17.33 12.53 28.59
N THR A 513 16.50 13.57 28.74
CA THR A 513 15.13 13.55 28.22
C THR A 513 15.14 13.34 26.69
N VAL A 514 14.10 12.68 26.19
CA VAL A 514 13.87 12.46 24.76
C VAL A 514 13.18 13.71 24.21
N ALA A 515 13.80 14.42 23.27
CA ALA A 515 13.30 15.69 22.73
C ALA A 515 13.03 15.55 21.23
N THR A 516 11.80 15.19 20.87
CA THR A 516 11.43 14.84 19.50
C THR A 516 11.09 16.09 18.69
N TYR A 517 11.99 16.51 17.81
CA TYR A 517 11.77 17.59 16.84
C TYR A 517 11.18 17.06 15.53
N TYR A 518 11.49 15.81 15.18
CA TYR A 518 11.01 15.10 14.01
C TYR A 518 10.33 13.81 14.46
N GLY A 519 9.07 13.62 14.10
CA GLY A 519 8.27 12.50 14.59
C GLY A 519 6.98 12.30 13.82
N GLU A 520 6.02 11.67 14.47
CA GLU A 520 4.81 11.17 13.82
C GLU A 520 3.52 11.83 14.30
N GLY A 521 2.46 11.61 13.53
CA GLY A 521 1.16 12.23 13.75
C GLY A 521 1.05 13.66 13.22
N THR A 522 -0.13 14.24 13.43
CA THR A 522 -0.49 15.55 12.88
C THR A 522 0.30 16.71 13.49
N GLY A 523 0.90 16.48 14.67
CA GLY A 523 1.72 17.45 15.40
C GLY A 523 2.89 18.01 14.58
N PHE A 524 3.50 17.17 13.73
CA PHE A 524 4.73 17.47 12.99
C PHE A 524 4.49 17.89 11.53
N GLN A 525 3.25 18.24 11.15
CA GLN A 525 2.95 18.66 9.77
C GLN A 525 3.39 20.09 9.42
N HIS A 526 3.64 20.93 10.43
CA HIS A 526 3.96 22.35 10.22
C HIS A 526 5.46 22.60 10.33
N GLU A 527 5.98 23.48 9.48
CA GLU A 527 7.32 24.03 9.62
C GLU A 527 7.46 24.82 10.93
N VAL A 528 8.63 24.79 11.58
CA VAL A 528 8.87 25.57 12.79
C VAL A 528 10.17 26.36 12.71
N PHE A 529 10.23 27.44 13.47
CA PHE A 529 11.38 28.32 13.55
C PHE A 529 12.07 28.20 14.91
N VAL A 530 13.28 27.65 14.90
CA VAL A 530 14.06 27.36 16.11
C VAL A 530 15.14 28.40 16.35
N ASN A 531 15.58 28.53 17.60
CA ASN A 531 16.62 29.49 17.99
C ASN A 531 16.32 30.92 17.50
N THR A 532 15.08 31.37 17.70
CA THR A 532 14.64 32.73 17.33
C THR A 532 14.90 33.68 18.49
N ASP A 533 15.41 34.88 18.20
CA ASP A 533 15.62 35.90 19.22
C ASP A 533 14.28 36.27 19.91
N ASP A 534 14.32 36.48 21.23
CA ASP A 534 13.18 36.87 22.10
C ASP A 534 12.11 35.79 22.40
N PHE A 535 12.27 34.55 21.93
CA PHE A 535 11.35 33.43 22.22
C PHE A 535 12.08 32.20 22.73
N ASP A 536 11.63 31.69 23.88
CA ASP A 536 12.09 30.42 24.43
C ASP A 536 11.14 29.29 24.01
N GLU A 537 11.71 28.17 23.57
CA GLU A 537 10.98 26.93 23.29
C GLU A 537 10.42 26.34 24.61
N VAL A 538 9.35 25.56 24.51
CA VAL A 538 8.78 24.85 25.68
C VAL A 538 9.82 23.89 26.27
N GLY A 539 9.80 23.70 27.59
CA GLY A 539 10.72 22.76 28.27
C GLY A 539 12.09 23.34 28.64
N ASN A 540 12.38 24.60 28.27
CA ASN A 540 13.70 25.25 28.47
C ASN A 540 14.84 24.45 27.79
N THR A 541 14.48 23.69 26.76
CA THR A 541 15.32 22.92 25.85
C THR A 541 15.33 23.68 24.53
N THR A 542 16.49 23.76 23.88
CA THR A 542 16.65 24.49 22.61
C THR A 542 17.27 23.58 21.59
N PHE A 543 16.90 23.76 20.32
CA PHE A 543 17.37 22.90 19.25
C PHE A 543 18.89 23.00 19.09
N GLN A 544 19.61 21.91 19.34
CA GLN A 544 21.07 21.83 19.25
C GLN A 544 21.58 21.41 17.87
N GLY A 545 20.70 20.89 17.00
CA GLY A 545 21.06 20.41 15.67
C GLY A 545 21.32 21.53 14.66
N THR A 546 21.74 21.14 13.45
CA THR A 546 21.79 22.07 12.32
C THR A 546 20.38 22.27 11.74
N PRO A 547 19.90 23.51 11.58
CA PRO A 547 18.57 23.75 11.00
C PRO A 547 18.53 23.33 9.53
N ASP A 548 17.37 22.90 9.05
CA ASP A 548 17.17 22.44 7.67
C ASP A 548 17.44 23.55 6.65
N TYR A 549 16.94 24.77 6.92
CA TYR A 549 17.20 25.94 6.09
C TYR A 549 17.23 27.22 6.92
N ARG A 550 18.00 28.23 6.48
CA ARG A 550 18.00 29.56 7.10
C ARG A 550 17.53 30.61 6.11
N LEU A 551 16.35 31.18 6.36
CA LEU A 551 15.78 32.26 5.57
C LEU A 551 16.54 33.56 5.84
N ARG A 552 16.98 34.26 4.79
CA ARG A 552 17.75 35.52 4.91
C ARG A 552 17.18 36.64 4.04
N GLY A 553 17.17 37.87 4.58
CA GLY A 553 16.81 39.07 3.83
C GLY A 553 15.47 38.97 3.09
N PHE A 554 15.50 39.04 1.74
CA PHE A 554 14.27 38.98 0.93
C PHE A 554 13.59 37.60 0.94
N GLU A 555 14.33 36.50 1.17
CA GLU A 555 13.74 35.16 1.29
C GLU A 555 12.80 35.09 2.48
N SER A 556 13.25 35.58 3.64
CA SER A 556 12.44 35.74 4.85
C SER A 556 11.22 36.62 4.58
N VAL A 557 11.42 37.82 4.04
CA VAL A 557 10.31 38.73 3.70
C VAL A 557 9.25 38.05 2.84
N PHE A 558 9.66 37.36 1.77
CA PHE A 558 8.73 36.70 0.85
C PHE A 558 8.00 35.51 1.52
N TYR A 559 8.74 34.67 2.25
CA TYR A 559 8.21 33.48 2.90
C TYR A 559 7.19 33.84 3.99
N THR A 560 7.55 34.79 4.87
CA THR A 560 6.67 35.32 5.91
C THR A 560 5.42 36.00 5.34
N LEU A 561 5.52 36.70 4.21
CA LEU A 561 4.34 37.26 3.52
C LEU A 561 3.39 36.18 2.99
N ARG A 562 3.91 35.04 2.55
CA ARG A 562 3.13 33.88 2.08
C ARG A 562 2.39 33.17 3.22
N MET A 563 2.98 33.13 4.42
CA MET A 563 2.38 32.50 5.62
C MET A 563 1.12 33.24 6.12
N GLY A 564 1.02 34.55 5.87
CA GLY A 564 -0.16 35.35 6.24
C GLY A 564 0.12 36.41 7.28
N THR A 565 -0.92 37.15 7.68
CA THR A 565 -0.80 38.37 8.50
C THR A 565 -0.18 38.15 9.87
N ASP A 566 -0.38 36.96 10.45
CA ASP A 566 0.08 36.65 11.80
C ASP A 566 1.60 36.48 11.88
N ALA A 567 2.23 36.17 10.74
CA ALA A 567 3.68 36.06 10.60
C ALA A 567 4.35 37.42 10.31
N TRP A 568 3.62 38.47 9.92
CA TRP A 568 4.21 39.71 9.40
C TRP A 568 5.10 40.48 10.37
N SER A 569 4.99 40.22 11.68
CA SER A 569 5.87 40.79 12.71
C SER A 569 7.33 40.32 12.56
N PHE A 570 7.56 39.20 11.90
CA PHE A 570 8.88 38.59 11.67
C PHE A 570 9.52 39.00 10.32
N ILE A 571 8.87 39.89 9.55
CA ILE A 571 9.37 40.32 8.24
C ILE A 571 10.77 40.93 8.35
N GLY A 572 11.72 40.33 7.62
CA GLY A 572 13.09 40.83 7.53
C GLY A 572 14.03 40.35 8.64
N GLN A 573 13.55 39.49 9.55
CA GLN A 573 14.41 38.75 10.48
C GLN A 573 14.98 37.51 9.79
N ASP A 574 16.17 37.09 10.21
CA ASP A 574 16.73 35.80 9.79
C ASP A 574 16.09 34.70 10.63
N LEU A 575 15.49 33.69 9.98
CA LEU A 575 14.78 32.61 10.67
C LEU A 575 15.42 31.26 10.33
N ASN A 576 15.75 30.47 11.36
CA ASN A 576 16.21 29.08 11.19
C ASN A 576 14.98 28.18 11.18
N MET A 577 14.80 27.42 10.10
CA MET A 577 13.58 26.70 9.82
C MET A 577 13.84 25.19 9.82
N LEU A 578 12.93 24.44 10.42
CA LEU A 578 12.80 22.99 10.28
C LEU A 578 11.61 22.71 9.35
N VAL A 579 11.80 21.89 8.32
CA VAL A 579 10.80 21.59 7.27
C VAL A 579 10.60 20.09 7.16
N GLU A 580 9.43 19.66 6.67
CA GLU A 580 9.07 18.23 6.56
C GLU A 580 9.45 17.46 7.83
N ARG A 581 8.82 17.81 8.94
CA ARG A 581 9.14 17.23 10.26
C ARG A 581 8.48 15.89 10.49
N ASN A 582 7.38 15.62 9.79
CA ASN A 582 6.76 14.31 9.77
C ASN A 582 7.69 13.32 9.05
N VAL A 583 8.16 12.30 9.77
CA VAL A 583 9.24 11.40 9.31
C VAL A 583 8.87 10.64 8.02
N ALA A 584 7.65 10.13 7.92
CA ALA A 584 7.17 9.43 6.72
C ALA A 584 7.11 10.36 5.50
N SER A 585 6.58 11.57 5.67
CA SER A 585 6.50 12.59 4.61
C SER A 585 7.90 13.06 4.17
N ARG A 586 8.82 13.20 5.13
CA ARG A 586 10.22 13.58 4.89
C ARG A 586 10.91 12.57 3.99
N VAL A 587 10.84 11.28 4.31
CA VAL A 587 11.44 10.21 3.47
C VAL A 587 10.74 10.14 2.12
N LYS A 588 9.40 10.12 2.08
CA LYS A 588 8.61 10.05 0.84
C LYS A 588 8.93 11.19 -0.14
N SER A 589 9.28 12.38 0.36
CA SER A 589 9.62 13.53 -0.48
C SER A 589 10.92 13.37 -1.28
N VAL A 590 11.84 12.49 -0.85
CA VAL A 590 13.11 12.21 -1.55
C VAL A 590 13.10 10.92 -2.36
N LEU A 591 11.99 10.18 -2.35
CA LEU A 591 11.88 8.92 -3.07
C LEU A 591 11.65 9.12 -4.57
N LEU A 592 12.35 8.32 -5.37
CA LEU A 592 12.17 8.23 -6.82
C LEU A 592 10.82 7.57 -7.09
N GLN A 593 10.26 7.83 -8.26
CA GLN A 593 9.01 7.19 -8.65
C GLN A 593 9.14 5.67 -8.65
N GLY A 594 8.12 4.98 -8.15
CA GLY A 594 8.07 3.52 -8.03
C GLY A 594 8.67 3.01 -6.72
N LEU A 595 9.13 3.91 -5.84
CA LEU A 595 9.39 3.62 -4.43
C LEU A 595 8.24 4.16 -3.58
N THR A 596 7.96 3.46 -2.50
CA THR A 596 7.05 3.92 -1.46
C THR A 596 7.65 3.64 -0.08
N VAL A 597 7.13 4.34 0.92
CA VAL A 597 7.38 4.06 2.33
C VAL A 597 6.24 3.21 2.86
N ASP A 598 6.52 2.45 3.91
CA ASP A 598 5.51 1.86 4.79
C ASP A 598 4.81 2.99 5.57
N ASP A 599 3.51 2.84 5.82
CA ASP A 599 2.74 3.82 6.59
C ASP A 599 2.99 3.70 8.11
N ASP A 600 3.40 2.51 8.61
CA ASP A 600 3.82 2.28 10.01
C ASP A 600 5.32 2.54 10.19
N ALA A 601 5.64 3.55 10.99
CA ALA A 601 6.99 3.94 11.28
C ALA A 601 7.28 3.68 12.76
N TYR A 602 8.43 3.07 13.05
CA TYR A 602 8.69 2.51 14.37
C TYR A 602 9.98 3.02 14.96
N ILE A 603 10.03 3.06 16.29
CA ILE A 603 11.22 3.48 17.02
C ILE A 603 12.29 2.39 16.99
N VAL A 604 13.53 2.79 16.69
CA VAL A 604 14.74 1.98 16.88
C VAL A 604 15.76 2.74 17.69
N VAL A 605 16.47 2.02 18.56
CA VAL A 605 17.42 2.61 19.51
C VAL A 605 18.81 2.06 19.25
N ASP A 606 19.79 2.95 19.07
CA ASP A 606 21.18 2.52 18.91
C ASP A 606 21.82 2.14 20.27
N PRO A 607 22.99 1.47 20.26
CA PRO A 607 23.71 1.15 21.50
C PRO A 607 24.17 2.38 22.31
N SER A 608 24.19 3.57 21.71
CA SER A 608 24.61 4.82 22.34
C SER A 608 23.45 5.55 23.04
N GLY A 609 22.20 5.10 22.83
CA GLY A 609 20.98 5.72 23.35
C GLY A 609 20.43 6.85 22.48
N ASN A 610 20.76 6.88 21.19
CA ASN A 610 20.11 7.73 20.19
C ASN A 610 18.85 7.03 19.68
N ILE A 611 17.80 7.83 19.43
CA ILE A 611 16.48 7.36 19.04
C ILE A 611 16.22 7.77 17.60
N TYR A 612 15.85 6.80 16.79
CA TYR A 612 15.54 6.98 15.38
C TYR A 612 14.14 6.45 15.07
N TYR A 613 13.51 7.05 14.08
CA TYR A 613 12.38 6.45 13.39
C TYR A 613 12.90 5.62 12.22
N GLY A 614 12.60 4.32 12.23
CA GLY A 614 12.90 3.39 11.15
C GLY A 614 11.79 3.41 10.12
N ILE A 615 12.05 4.02 8.96
CA ILE A 615 11.11 4.06 7.84
C ILE A 615 11.47 2.99 6.82
N SER A 616 10.65 1.96 6.72
CA SER A 616 10.80 0.93 5.71
C SER A 616 10.51 1.47 4.32
N VAL A 617 11.41 1.21 3.36
CA VAL A 617 11.28 1.62 1.95
C VAL A 617 11.26 0.39 1.07
N PHE A 618 10.27 0.32 0.19
CA PHE A 618 10.13 -0.77 -0.76
C PHE A 618 9.72 -0.26 -2.15
N ILE A 619 10.04 -1.07 -3.14
CA ILE A 619 9.69 -0.88 -4.54
C ILE A 619 8.21 -1.24 -4.70
N ASP A 620 7.44 -0.34 -5.28
CA ASP A 620 6.06 -0.54 -5.74
C ASP A 620 5.96 -0.04 -7.18
N TYR A 621 6.47 -0.85 -8.11
CA TYR A 621 6.56 -0.47 -9.53
C TYR A 621 5.54 -1.23 -10.40
N PRO A 622 4.61 -0.53 -11.08
CA PRO A 622 3.63 -1.17 -11.95
C PRO A 622 4.29 -1.71 -13.23
N LEU A 623 4.35 -3.02 -13.36
CA LEU A 623 4.93 -3.69 -14.51
C LEU A 623 4.06 -3.56 -15.76
N THR A 624 4.74 -3.44 -16.89
CA THR A 624 4.09 -3.31 -18.21
C THR A 624 3.73 -4.66 -18.84
N THR A 625 3.29 -5.63 -18.04
CA THR A 625 2.87 -6.94 -18.55
C THR A 625 1.42 -7.20 -18.18
N GLY A 626 0.63 -7.74 -19.11
CA GLY A 626 -0.75 -8.12 -18.81
C GLY A 626 -0.87 -9.33 -17.87
N TYR A 627 0.24 -10.04 -17.62
CA TYR A 627 0.26 -11.24 -16.79
C TYR A 627 0.38 -10.96 -15.29
N ALA A 628 0.95 -9.82 -14.91
CA ALA A 628 1.17 -9.47 -13.51
C ALA A 628 -0.11 -8.83 -12.96
N HIS A 629 -0.68 -9.44 -11.91
CA HIS A 629 -1.85 -8.91 -11.20
C HIS A 629 -1.50 -8.07 -9.98
N GLU A 630 -0.21 -7.92 -9.72
CA GLU A 630 0.36 -7.03 -8.71
C GLU A 630 1.57 -6.32 -9.31
N ASN A 631 1.93 -5.20 -8.70
CA ASN A 631 3.15 -4.47 -8.98
C ASN A 631 4.39 -5.29 -8.60
N TYR A 632 5.53 -4.85 -9.11
CA TYR A 632 6.81 -5.39 -8.69
C TYR A 632 7.12 -4.88 -7.27
N LEU A 633 6.98 -5.77 -6.29
CA LEU A 633 7.13 -5.48 -4.87
C LEU A 633 8.45 -6.03 -4.34
N ARG A 634 9.35 -5.15 -3.87
CA ARG A 634 10.64 -5.57 -3.30
C ARG A 634 11.04 -4.68 -2.14
N PHE A 635 11.35 -5.28 -1.00
CA PHE A 635 11.95 -4.56 0.10
C PHE A 635 13.35 -4.08 -0.28
N LEU A 636 13.59 -2.77 -0.19
CA LEU A 636 14.86 -2.15 -0.61
C LEU A 636 15.75 -1.83 0.59
N GLY A 637 15.15 -1.41 1.71
CA GLY A 637 15.90 -1.08 2.91
C GLY A 637 15.12 -0.25 3.92
N VAL A 638 15.80 0.24 4.94
CA VAL A 638 15.25 1.12 5.98
C VAL A 638 16.01 2.45 5.95
N VAL A 639 15.26 3.54 6.06
CA VAL A 639 15.81 4.88 6.25
C VAL A 639 15.61 5.27 7.70
N LEU A 640 16.71 5.51 8.41
CA LEU A 640 16.65 6.04 9.77
C LEU A 640 16.52 7.55 9.72
N VAL A 641 15.52 8.09 10.42
CA VAL A 641 15.39 9.53 10.66
C VAL A 641 15.67 9.79 12.13
N ASP A 642 16.69 10.60 12.42
CA ASP A 642 17.03 10.99 13.78
C ASP A 642 15.93 11.89 14.38
N ALA A 643 15.35 11.49 15.52
CA ALA A 643 14.22 12.19 16.13
C ALA A 643 14.60 13.60 16.65
N ASP A 644 15.86 13.79 17.05
CA ASP A 644 16.36 15.04 17.62
C ASP A 644 16.79 16.02 16.51
N THR A 645 17.42 15.53 15.43
CA THR A 645 18.10 16.36 14.42
C THR A 645 17.50 16.31 13.01
N GLY A 646 16.73 15.27 12.67
CA GLY A 646 16.14 15.06 11.35
C GLY A 646 17.15 14.66 10.26
N ASP A 647 18.35 14.23 10.65
CA ASP A 647 19.34 13.61 9.75
C ASP A 647 18.81 12.26 9.26
N MET A 648 19.16 11.86 8.04
CA MET A 648 18.65 10.67 7.37
C MET A 648 19.78 9.75 6.91
N ASP A 649 19.74 8.50 7.33
CA ASP A 649 20.69 7.45 6.93
C ASP A 649 19.98 6.30 6.22
N PHE A 650 20.50 5.90 5.06
CA PHE A 650 19.93 4.86 4.21
C PHE A 650 20.65 3.52 4.44
N TYR A 651 19.92 2.48 4.85
CA TYR A 651 20.44 1.13 5.05
C TYR A 651 19.77 0.13 4.12
N LYS A 652 20.54 -0.57 3.27
CA LYS A 652 19.99 -1.52 2.29
C LYS A 652 19.50 -2.80 2.95
N SER A 653 18.60 -3.51 2.29
CA SER A 653 18.08 -4.81 2.74
C SER A 653 19.20 -5.84 3.06
N PRO A 654 19.06 -6.66 4.14
CA PRO A 654 19.96 -7.79 4.38
C PRO A 654 19.81 -8.91 3.33
N SER A 655 18.64 -9.01 2.71
CA SER A 655 18.26 -10.09 1.79
C SER A 655 18.35 -9.70 0.32
N ASP A 656 19.15 -8.67 0.02
CA ASP A 656 19.10 -7.97 -1.27
C ASP A 656 19.51 -8.85 -2.46
N GLY A 657 18.75 -8.71 -3.55
CA GLY A 657 18.98 -9.40 -4.82
C GLY A 657 18.98 -8.40 -5.98
N ASP A 658 20.14 -7.84 -6.31
CA ASP A 658 20.35 -6.83 -7.39
C ASP A 658 20.20 -7.38 -8.83
N ASP A 659 19.44 -8.47 -9.00
CA ASP A 659 19.38 -9.23 -10.24
C ASP A 659 18.48 -8.55 -11.28
N PHE A 660 17.42 -7.84 -10.85
CA PHE A 660 16.51 -7.15 -11.77
C PHE A 660 16.95 -5.70 -12.04
N PHE A 661 16.52 -5.16 -13.19
CA PHE A 661 16.98 -3.84 -13.63
C PHE A 661 16.51 -2.70 -12.74
N ILE A 662 15.37 -2.88 -12.08
CA ILE A 662 14.76 -1.89 -11.19
C ILE A 662 15.54 -1.83 -9.88
N ASP A 663 15.79 -2.99 -9.25
CA ASP A 663 16.57 -3.12 -8.02
C ASP A 663 17.89 -2.37 -8.16
N ARG A 664 18.67 -2.73 -9.19
CA ARG A 664 19.96 -2.07 -9.47
C ARG A 664 19.85 -0.56 -9.62
N THR A 665 18.79 -0.08 -10.30
CA THR A 665 18.65 1.36 -10.51
C THR A 665 18.45 2.08 -9.17
N TYR A 666 17.59 1.57 -8.29
CA TYR A 666 17.34 2.21 -7.00
C TYR A 666 18.49 2.00 -6.01
N SER A 667 19.16 0.85 -6.02
CA SER A 667 20.37 0.56 -5.22
C SER A 667 21.54 1.48 -5.60
N GLU A 668 21.66 1.92 -6.85
CA GLU A 668 22.71 2.85 -7.27
C GLU A 668 22.35 4.33 -7.02
N TYR A 669 21.06 4.65 -6.86
CA TYR A 669 20.57 6.03 -6.81
C TYR A 669 20.71 6.70 -5.43
N TYR A 670 20.68 5.93 -4.35
CA TYR A 670 20.76 6.42 -2.98
C TYR A 670 22.05 5.98 -2.29
N PRO A 671 22.53 6.72 -1.27
CA PRO A 671 23.75 6.39 -0.55
C PRO A 671 23.54 5.25 0.47
N TRP A 672 23.17 4.07 -0.03
CA TRP A 672 22.89 2.90 0.81
C TRP A 672 24.13 2.39 1.55
N GLN A 673 23.95 2.10 2.83
CA GLN A 673 24.95 1.54 3.74
C GLN A 673 24.56 0.11 4.16
N ASP A 674 25.54 -0.70 4.56
CA ASP A 674 25.28 -2.02 5.15
C ASP A 674 24.59 -1.88 6.51
N ILE A 675 23.57 -2.70 6.79
CA ILE A 675 22.86 -2.69 8.08
C ILE A 675 23.79 -3.14 9.21
N PRO A 676 23.90 -2.37 10.30
CA PRO A 676 24.59 -2.80 11.50
C PRO A 676 23.74 -3.80 12.31
N SER A 677 24.38 -4.72 13.03
CA SER A 677 23.69 -5.80 13.75
C SER A 677 22.66 -5.32 14.79
N TRP A 678 22.91 -4.17 15.43
CA TRP A 678 21.98 -3.57 16.40
C TRP A 678 20.68 -3.11 15.75
N LEU A 679 20.73 -2.69 14.48
CA LEU A 679 19.56 -2.29 13.71
C LEU A 679 18.87 -3.54 13.18
N GLN A 680 19.62 -4.48 12.61
CA GLN A 680 19.07 -5.72 12.05
C GLN A 680 18.20 -6.46 13.06
N SER A 681 18.64 -6.59 14.32
CA SER A 681 17.86 -7.28 15.34
C SER A 681 16.49 -6.62 15.59
N GLN A 682 16.35 -5.30 15.40
CA GLN A 682 15.12 -4.54 15.67
C GLN A 682 14.23 -4.39 14.43
N MET A 683 14.69 -4.78 13.25
CA MET A 683 13.99 -4.53 11.99
C MET A 683 12.73 -5.38 11.85
N LYS A 684 11.66 -4.73 11.43
CA LYS A 684 10.41 -5.35 10.98
C LYS A 684 10.42 -5.53 9.46
N TRP A 685 9.77 -6.58 8.98
CA TRP A 685 9.32 -6.59 7.59
C TRP A 685 8.17 -5.58 7.44
N PRO A 686 8.10 -4.74 6.40
CA PRO A 686 7.10 -3.67 6.31
C PRO A 686 5.68 -4.23 6.24
N GLU A 687 4.74 -3.58 6.93
CA GLU A 687 3.35 -4.05 7.06
C GLU A 687 2.60 -3.99 5.73
N ASP A 688 2.63 -2.83 5.06
CA ASP A 688 1.93 -2.62 3.79
C ASP A 688 2.46 -3.56 2.70
N LEU A 689 3.77 -3.82 2.73
CA LEU A 689 4.41 -4.77 1.83
C LEU A 689 3.94 -6.20 2.14
N TYR A 690 3.92 -6.58 3.42
CA TYR A 690 3.51 -7.91 3.84
C TYR A 690 2.07 -8.21 3.44
N GLU A 691 1.14 -7.30 3.75
CA GLU A 691 -0.29 -7.50 3.49
C GLU A 691 -0.57 -7.65 2.00
N ARG A 692 0.07 -6.83 1.15
CA ARG A 692 -0.04 -6.98 -0.31
C ARG A 692 0.57 -8.30 -0.81
N GLN A 693 1.67 -8.75 -0.21
CA GLN A 693 2.24 -10.06 -0.53
C GLN A 693 1.29 -11.20 -0.13
N LEU A 694 0.61 -11.08 1.01
CA LEU A 694 -0.38 -12.03 1.50
C LEU A 694 -1.62 -12.09 0.61
N ASP A 695 -2.16 -10.94 0.19
CA ASP A 695 -3.30 -10.87 -0.74
C ASP A 695 -3.03 -11.69 -2.02
N ILE A 696 -1.81 -11.63 -2.53
CA ILE A 696 -1.38 -12.45 -3.65
C ILE A 696 -1.17 -13.91 -3.23
N ALA A 697 -0.52 -14.17 -2.10
CA ALA A 697 -0.28 -15.53 -1.62
C ALA A 697 -1.58 -16.30 -1.41
N TYR A 698 -2.65 -15.67 -0.92
CA TYR A 698 -3.95 -16.28 -0.67
C TYR A 698 -4.60 -16.93 -1.89
N THR A 699 -4.40 -16.38 -3.09
CA THR A 699 -4.94 -16.96 -4.34
C THR A 699 -3.86 -17.68 -5.16
N TYR A 700 -2.69 -17.05 -5.31
CA TYR A 700 -1.69 -17.44 -6.30
C TYR A 700 -0.77 -18.58 -5.85
N HIS A 701 -0.88 -19.08 -4.61
CA HIS A 701 -0.18 -20.31 -4.23
C HIS A 701 -0.75 -21.58 -4.92
N VAL A 702 -1.98 -21.51 -5.44
CA VAL A 702 -2.66 -22.65 -6.08
C VAL A 702 -2.19 -22.86 -7.52
N GLU A 703 -1.35 -23.87 -7.76
CA GLU A 703 -0.82 -24.18 -9.10
C GLU A 703 -1.66 -25.18 -9.91
N ASN A 704 -2.59 -25.90 -9.28
CA ASN A 704 -3.39 -26.92 -9.93
C ASN A 704 -4.63 -26.31 -10.60
N GLY A 705 -4.80 -26.51 -11.91
CA GLY A 705 -5.91 -25.92 -12.66
C GLY A 705 -7.31 -26.38 -12.26
N PHE A 706 -7.47 -27.58 -11.71
CA PHE A 706 -8.77 -28.03 -11.18
C PHE A 706 -9.09 -27.33 -9.86
N THR A 707 -8.12 -27.28 -8.94
CA THR A 707 -8.25 -26.58 -7.66
C THR A 707 -8.52 -25.09 -7.88
N TRP A 708 -7.75 -24.45 -8.77
CA TRP A 708 -7.94 -23.05 -9.18
C TRP A 708 -9.34 -22.80 -9.74
N LYS A 709 -9.83 -23.69 -10.62
CA LYS A 709 -11.19 -23.54 -11.20
C LYS A 709 -12.28 -23.73 -10.14
N SER A 710 -12.06 -24.60 -9.15
CA SER A 710 -13.00 -24.83 -8.06
C SER A 710 -12.98 -23.74 -6.99
N GLY A 711 -11.83 -23.08 -6.77
CA GLY A 711 -11.64 -22.09 -5.70
C GLY A 711 -11.59 -22.67 -4.29
N ASN A 712 -11.46 -23.99 -4.13
CA ASN A 712 -11.57 -24.66 -2.82
C ASN A 712 -10.39 -24.43 -1.87
N ASP A 713 -9.26 -23.93 -2.37
CA ASP A 713 -8.01 -23.76 -1.63
C ASP A 713 -7.52 -22.31 -1.71
N PHE A 714 -8.42 -21.37 -1.98
CA PHE A 714 -8.12 -19.97 -1.79
C PHE A 714 -8.27 -19.62 -0.33
N HIS A 715 -7.45 -18.69 0.13
CA HIS A 715 -7.47 -18.23 1.52
C HIS A 715 -8.05 -16.82 1.62
N GLU A 716 -8.43 -16.44 2.82
CA GLU A 716 -8.77 -15.07 3.16
C GLU A 716 -8.25 -14.70 4.56
N SER A 717 -8.06 -13.40 4.78
CA SER A 717 -7.77 -12.87 6.11
C SER A 717 -9.02 -12.98 6.99
N PRO A 718 -8.90 -13.55 8.21
CA PRO A 718 -9.99 -13.54 9.18
C PRO A 718 -10.46 -12.12 9.49
N THR A 719 -11.76 -11.94 9.74
CA THR A 719 -12.31 -10.61 10.02
C THR A 719 -11.66 -9.99 11.27
N GLY A 720 -11.05 -8.81 11.12
CA GLY A 720 -10.34 -8.13 12.21
C GLY A 720 -8.96 -8.73 12.52
N SER A 721 -8.38 -9.49 11.60
CA SER A 721 -6.98 -9.86 11.64
C SER A 721 -6.13 -8.82 10.91
N ASP A 722 -5.10 -8.35 11.60
CA ASP A 722 -4.04 -7.46 11.14
C ASP A 722 -2.69 -8.20 11.14
N THR A 723 -1.65 -7.55 10.60
CA THR A 723 -0.28 -8.04 10.69
C THR A 723 0.21 -7.98 12.13
N ARG A 724 0.70 -9.11 12.65
CA ARG A 724 1.17 -9.18 14.04
C ARG A 724 2.64 -9.53 14.09
N TYR A 725 3.47 -8.56 14.47
CA TYR A 725 4.85 -8.82 14.83
C TYR A 725 4.86 -9.50 16.18
N ILE A 726 5.39 -10.72 16.30
CA ILE A 726 5.52 -11.43 17.58
C ILE A 726 6.82 -12.25 17.62
N ILE A 727 7.25 -12.65 18.81
CA ILE A 727 8.27 -13.69 18.98
C ILE A 727 7.58 -15.05 19.00
N MET A 728 7.87 -15.87 17.99
CA MET A 728 7.37 -17.23 17.89
C MET A 728 8.52 -18.23 18.01
N ARG A 729 8.28 -19.35 18.67
CA ARG A 729 9.22 -20.47 18.69
C ARG A 729 8.95 -21.39 17.50
N ILE A 730 9.82 -21.35 16.50
CA ILE A 730 9.71 -22.14 15.25
C ILE A 730 10.87 -23.12 15.20
N GLY A 731 10.58 -24.42 15.15
CA GLY A 731 11.60 -25.47 15.10
C GLY A 731 12.50 -25.54 16.35
N GLY A 732 12.02 -25.04 17.49
CA GLY A 732 12.77 -24.95 18.75
C GLY A 732 13.61 -23.68 18.93
N GLU A 733 13.60 -22.74 17.97
CA GLU A 733 14.29 -21.45 18.07
C GLU A 733 13.30 -20.30 18.18
N GLU A 734 13.57 -19.34 19.06
CA GLU A 734 12.82 -18.07 19.12
C GLU A 734 13.17 -17.20 17.93
N ARG A 735 12.15 -16.75 17.20
CA ARG A 735 12.27 -15.90 16.02
C ARG A 735 11.30 -14.75 16.13
N PHE A 736 11.78 -13.53 15.86
CA PHE A 736 10.93 -12.38 15.66
C PHE A 736 10.31 -12.46 14.26
N VAL A 737 8.99 -12.47 14.16
CA VAL A 737 8.28 -12.72 12.90
C VAL A 737 7.05 -11.81 12.77
N ALA A 738 6.68 -11.47 11.55
CA ALA A 738 5.35 -10.96 11.23
C ALA A 738 4.46 -12.16 10.86
N MET A 739 3.35 -12.34 11.58
CA MET A 739 2.42 -13.45 11.35
C MET A 739 1.05 -12.96 10.90
N HIS A 740 0.38 -13.79 10.10
CA HIS A 740 -1.00 -13.59 9.71
C HIS A 740 -1.76 -14.94 9.66
N ASN A 741 -2.91 -15.01 10.32
CA ASN A 741 -3.78 -16.19 10.28
C ASN A 741 -4.49 -16.26 8.92
N ALA A 742 -4.70 -17.45 8.37
CA ALA A 742 -5.42 -17.61 7.10
C ALA A 742 -6.58 -18.59 7.26
N GLU A 743 -7.77 -18.20 6.81
CA GLU A 743 -8.95 -19.05 6.72
C GLU A 743 -9.18 -19.46 5.25
N PHE A 744 -9.96 -20.51 5.02
CA PHE A 744 -10.41 -20.85 3.66
C PHE A 744 -11.46 -19.85 3.17
N GLU A 745 -11.30 -19.37 1.94
CA GLU A 745 -12.18 -18.35 1.34
C GLU A 745 -13.64 -18.81 1.32
N ASN A 746 -14.55 -17.98 1.86
CA ASN A 746 -15.99 -18.26 1.95
C ASN A 746 -16.36 -19.53 2.73
N ALA A 747 -15.50 -20.02 3.63
CA ALA A 747 -15.81 -21.17 4.47
C ALA A 747 -16.83 -20.79 5.55
N ALA A 748 -18.00 -21.45 5.55
CA ALA A 748 -19.08 -21.16 6.50
C ALA A 748 -18.70 -21.39 7.99
N GLY A 749 -17.65 -22.17 8.25
CA GLY A 749 -17.13 -22.43 9.59
C GLY A 749 -15.92 -21.58 9.98
N GLU A 750 -15.46 -20.68 9.10
CA GLU A 750 -14.26 -19.86 9.34
C GLU A 750 -13.06 -20.75 9.75
N ASN A 751 -12.88 -21.87 9.02
CA ASN A 751 -11.88 -22.87 9.37
C ASN A 751 -10.48 -22.36 9.01
N LEU A 752 -9.53 -22.51 9.93
CA LEU A 752 -8.14 -22.12 9.73
C LEU A 752 -7.48 -23.00 8.66
N ALA A 753 -7.00 -22.38 7.59
CA ALA A 753 -6.19 -23.00 6.54
C ALA A 753 -4.70 -23.11 6.97
N GLY A 754 -4.22 -22.15 7.77
CA GLY A 754 -2.86 -22.14 8.28
C GLY A 754 -2.42 -20.77 8.78
N ILE A 755 -1.10 -20.60 8.90
CA ILE A 755 -0.47 -19.34 9.33
C ILE A 755 0.61 -18.97 8.32
N TYR A 756 0.54 -17.74 7.82
CA TYR A 756 1.64 -17.13 7.08
C TYR A 756 2.59 -16.44 8.04
N VAL A 757 3.88 -16.67 7.86
CA VAL A 757 4.95 -16.15 8.70
C VAL A 757 6.03 -15.56 7.82
N MET A 758 6.37 -14.29 8.07
CA MET A 758 7.51 -13.60 7.47
C MET A 758 8.58 -13.38 8.54
N GLY A 759 9.83 -13.76 8.25
CA GLY A 759 10.93 -13.54 9.18
C GLY A 759 11.31 -12.06 9.31
N CYS A 760 11.49 -11.62 10.55
CA CYS A 760 11.95 -10.29 10.95
C CYS A 760 13.28 -10.40 11.74
N GLY A 761 13.87 -9.27 12.10
CA GLY A 761 15.09 -9.26 12.91
C GLY A 761 16.31 -9.87 12.21
N ASP A 762 17.12 -10.61 12.96
CA ASP A 762 18.36 -11.23 12.51
C ASP A 762 18.20 -12.68 12.02
N LYS A 763 17.01 -13.28 12.14
CA LYS A 763 16.75 -14.69 11.79
C LYS A 763 15.75 -14.80 10.64
N SER A 764 16.21 -15.35 9.50
CA SER A 764 15.36 -15.59 8.31
C SER A 764 14.66 -14.34 7.79
N PHE A 765 15.30 -13.16 7.90
CA PHE A 765 14.72 -11.89 7.47
C PHE A 765 14.25 -11.93 6.00
N GLY A 766 12.97 -11.64 5.76
CA GLY A 766 12.35 -11.64 4.43
C GLY A 766 12.04 -13.03 3.84
N GLU A 767 12.16 -14.10 4.63
CA GLU A 767 11.71 -15.44 4.21
C GLU A 767 10.23 -15.64 4.55
N LEU A 768 9.37 -15.72 3.53
CA LEU A 768 7.95 -16.04 3.68
C LEU A 768 7.72 -17.54 3.73
N SER A 769 7.04 -18.00 4.77
CA SER A 769 6.65 -19.40 4.96
C SER A 769 5.15 -19.51 5.25
N PHE A 770 4.47 -20.42 4.57
CA PHE A 770 3.09 -20.81 4.87
C PHE A 770 3.10 -22.16 5.58
N TYR A 771 2.65 -22.16 6.83
CA TYR A 771 2.43 -23.37 7.63
C TYR A 771 0.96 -23.76 7.51
N GLY A 772 0.67 -24.69 6.60
CA GLY A 772 -0.69 -25.04 6.21
C GLY A 772 -1.16 -26.41 6.73
N VAL A 773 -2.46 -26.63 6.63
CA VAL A 773 -3.08 -27.95 6.82
C VAL A 773 -2.73 -28.92 5.68
N ARG A 774 -2.71 -30.21 5.97
CA ARG A 774 -2.22 -31.26 5.04
C ARG A 774 -3.15 -31.51 3.85
N GLU A 775 -4.46 -31.27 4.00
CA GLU A 775 -5.45 -31.47 2.95
C GLU A 775 -6.04 -30.12 2.47
N SER A 776 -5.81 -29.84 1.19
CA SER A 776 -6.34 -28.68 0.45
C SER A 776 -7.86 -28.57 0.59
N GLY A 777 -8.35 -27.43 1.07
CA GLY A 777 -9.77 -27.14 1.31
C GLY A 777 -10.46 -27.96 2.42
N LEU A 778 -9.71 -28.69 3.26
CA LEU A 778 -10.26 -29.49 4.36
C LEU A 778 -9.45 -29.28 5.65
N SER A 779 -9.97 -28.43 6.54
CA SER A 779 -9.46 -28.25 7.90
C SER A 779 -10.57 -28.40 8.92
N LYS A 780 -10.20 -28.91 10.10
CA LYS A 780 -11.02 -28.88 11.33
C LYS A 780 -10.51 -27.86 12.34
N LEU A 781 -9.36 -27.23 12.06
CA LEU A 781 -8.77 -26.25 12.94
C LEU A 781 -9.67 -25.02 13.02
N LEU A 782 -9.86 -24.52 14.22
CA LEU A 782 -10.67 -23.35 14.49
C LEU A 782 -9.94 -22.10 14.00
N GLY A 783 -10.62 -21.27 13.21
CA GLY A 783 -10.18 -19.89 12.97
C GLY A 783 -10.29 -19.04 14.25
N PRO A 784 -9.71 -17.83 14.26
CA PRO A 784 -9.70 -16.97 15.45
C PRO A 784 -11.10 -16.64 15.97
N GLY A 785 -12.10 -16.47 15.09
CA GLY A 785 -13.49 -16.22 15.48
C GLY A 785 -14.11 -17.42 16.20
N ALA A 786 -13.91 -18.62 15.65
CA ALA A 786 -14.41 -19.86 16.23
C ALA A 786 -13.72 -20.21 17.56
N ALA A 787 -12.43 -19.88 17.71
CA ALA A 787 -11.71 -20.04 18.98
C ALA A 787 -12.29 -19.17 20.10
N VAL A 788 -12.68 -17.92 19.80
CA VAL A 788 -13.36 -17.05 20.78
C VAL A 788 -14.76 -17.59 21.13
N GLN A 789 -15.48 -18.16 20.16
CA GLN A 789 -16.77 -18.80 20.43
C GLN A 789 -16.62 -20.03 21.36
N ALA A 790 -15.56 -20.83 21.17
CA ALA A 790 -15.24 -21.93 22.08
C ALA A 790 -14.89 -21.40 23.48
N PHE A 791 -14.12 -20.31 23.55
CA PHE A 791 -13.77 -19.64 24.80
C PHE A 791 -15.00 -19.18 25.60
N GLU A 792 -15.91 -18.43 24.96
CA GLU A 792 -17.08 -17.84 25.65
C GLU A 792 -18.15 -18.87 26.02
N THR A 793 -18.15 -20.04 25.38
CA THR A 793 -19.13 -21.10 25.63
C THR A 793 -18.72 -22.06 26.74
N ASN A 794 -17.43 -22.10 27.11
CA ASN A 794 -16.94 -22.84 28.27
C ASN A 794 -17.64 -22.37 29.55
N ASP A 795 -18.13 -23.32 30.37
CA ASP A 795 -18.96 -23.01 31.54
C ASP A 795 -18.21 -22.20 32.62
N ALA A 796 -16.93 -22.49 32.85
CA ALA A 796 -16.10 -21.80 33.85
C ALA A 796 -15.78 -20.37 33.38
N VAL A 797 -15.29 -20.23 32.15
CA VAL A 797 -15.00 -18.93 31.52
C VAL A 797 -16.26 -18.07 31.47
N ARG A 798 -17.38 -18.60 30.98
CA ARG A 798 -18.65 -17.86 30.88
C ARG A 798 -19.14 -17.35 32.23
N SER A 799 -18.97 -18.15 33.29
CA SER A 799 -19.33 -17.73 34.65
C SER A 799 -18.45 -16.57 35.12
N GLN A 800 -17.15 -16.63 34.84
CA GLN A 800 -16.21 -15.57 35.18
C GLN A 800 -16.46 -14.28 34.38
N LEU A 801 -16.69 -14.38 33.07
CA LEU A 801 -17.02 -13.23 32.21
C LEU A 801 -18.31 -12.54 32.67
N GLN A 802 -19.32 -13.30 33.12
CA GLN A 802 -20.54 -12.74 33.70
C GLN A 802 -20.30 -11.98 35.02
N LEU A 803 -19.35 -12.43 35.84
CA LEU A 803 -18.96 -11.74 37.08
C LEU A 803 -18.22 -10.43 36.77
N TRP A 804 -17.37 -10.43 35.75
CA TRP A 804 -16.61 -9.26 35.33
C TRP A 804 -17.45 -8.18 34.64
N GLY A 805 -18.54 -8.55 33.97
CA GLY A 805 -19.44 -7.59 33.33
C GLY A 805 -18.93 -7.12 31.97
N SER A 806 -18.67 -5.82 31.79
CA SER A 806 -18.20 -5.27 30.51
C SER A 806 -16.75 -5.67 30.25
N HIS A 807 -16.49 -6.31 29.11
CA HIS A 807 -15.18 -6.80 28.73
C HIS A 807 -14.99 -6.79 27.21
N ARG A 808 -13.72 -6.80 26.81
CA ARG A 808 -13.25 -6.88 25.43
C ARG A 808 -12.18 -7.96 25.31
N TYR A 809 -12.16 -8.67 24.19
CA TYR A 809 -11.07 -9.59 23.86
C TYR A 809 -9.94 -8.86 23.15
N GLY A 810 -8.71 -9.14 23.54
CA GLY A 810 -7.50 -8.64 22.90
C GLY A 810 -7.13 -9.39 21.62
N ASN A 811 -5.87 -9.27 21.22
CA ASN A 811 -5.33 -9.97 20.06
C ASN A 811 -5.39 -11.49 20.24
N ARG A 812 -5.79 -12.20 19.18
CA ARG A 812 -5.97 -13.66 19.15
C ARG A 812 -4.72 -14.29 18.52
N LEU A 813 -3.68 -14.43 19.34
CA LEU A 813 -2.38 -14.89 18.87
C LEU A 813 -2.31 -16.41 18.92
N VAL A 814 -1.83 -17.03 17.83
CA VAL A 814 -1.59 -18.48 17.81
C VAL A 814 -0.15 -18.75 18.23
N TYR A 815 0.01 -19.52 19.29
CA TYR A 815 1.31 -19.99 19.76
C TYR A 815 1.35 -21.51 19.78
N HIS A 816 2.54 -22.05 19.56
CA HIS A 816 2.81 -23.45 19.80
C HIS A 816 3.28 -23.63 21.24
N LEU A 817 2.46 -24.29 22.07
CA LEU A 817 2.68 -24.44 23.52
C LEU A 817 2.43 -25.91 23.90
N GLY A 818 3.35 -26.54 24.63
CA GLY A 818 3.16 -27.90 25.14
C GLY A 818 3.02 -29.00 24.06
N GLY A 819 3.41 -28.72 22.82
CA GLY A 819 3.31 -29.65 21.67
C GLY A 819 2.08 -29.46 20.79
N ASP A 820 1.12 -28.61 21.20
CA ASP A 820 -0.11 -28.32 20.46
C ASP A 820 -0.22 -26.82 20.15
N LEU A 821 -1.17 -26.46 19.28
CA LEU A 821 -1.45 -25.06 18.93
C LEU A 821 -2.54 -24.50 19.81
N PHE A 822 -2.25 -23.37 20.46
CA PHE A 822 -3.19 -22.67 21.31
C PHE A 822 -3.37 -21.22 20.84
N TYR A 823 -4.62 -20.77 20.90
CA TYR A 823 -4.93 -19.35 20.86
C TYR A 823 -4.77 -18.77 22.26
N VAL A 824 -3.95 -17.72 22.36
CA VAL A 824 -3.84 -16.86 23.54
C VAL A 824 -4.85 -15.74 23.34
N VAL A 825 -5.82 -15.64 24.26
CA VAL A 825 -6.93 -14.68 24.20
C VAL A 825 -6.94 -13.84 25.48
N PRO A 826 -6.29 -12.66 25.47
CA PRO A 826 -6.37 -11.73 26.59
C PRO A 826 -7.79 -11.19 26.75
N VAL A 827 -8.27 -11.06 27.99
CA VAL A 827 -9.56 -10.46 28.32
C VAL A 827 -9.31 -9.17 29.08
N PHE A 828 -9.73 -8.05 28.51
CA PHE A 828 -9.65 -6.73 29.13
C PHE A 828 -10.99 -6.33 29.73
N LEU A 829 -10.96 -5.85 30.97
CA LEU A 829 -12.12 -5.31 31.68
C LEU A 829 -12.24 -3.83 31.39
N GLU A 830 -13.44 -3.41 30.97
CA GLU A 830 -13.73 -2.01 30.68
C GLU A 830 -14.27 -1.34 31.93
N VAL A 831 -13.51 -0.38 32.47
CA VAL A 831 -13.94 0.40 33.63
C VAL A 831 -14.31 1.80 33.17
N GLU A 832 -15.61 2.11 33.19
CA GLU A 832 -16.11 3.48 32.97
C GLU A 832 -15.76 4.36 34.17
N THR A 833 -14.94 5.38 33.94
CA THR A 833 -14.70 6.44 34.93
C THR A 833 -15.74 7.55 34.81
N SER A 834 -15.88 8.37 35.86
CA SER A 834 -16.82 9.51 35.92
C SER A 834 -16.67 10.56 34.80
N THR A 835 -15.62 10.47 34.00
CA THR A 835 -15.26 11.41 32.92
C THR A 835 -15.36 10.81 31.52
N ASN A 836 -16.13 9.73 31.30
CA ASN A 836 -16.26 9.04 30.00
C ASN A 836 -14.93 8.45 29.48
N VAL A 837 -13.92 8.27 30.35
CA VAL A 837 -12.66 7.60 29.99
C VAL A 837 -12.81 6.12 30.35
N VAL A 838 -12.78 5.25 29.34
CA VAL A 838 -12.69 3.80 29.52
C VAL A 838 -11.23 3.46 29.77
N ILE A 839 -10.94 2.91 30.95
CA ILE A 839 -9.64 2.32 31.27
C ILE A 839 -9.79 0.81 31.07
N GLU A 840 -8.86 0.22 30.35
CA GLU A 840 -8.78 -1.22 30.17
C GLU A 840 -7.75 -1.81 31.14
N LYS A 841 -8.16 -2.82 31.90
CA LYS A 841 -7.28 -3.61 32.77
C LYS A 841 -7.31 -5.06 32.32
N LEU A 842 -6.17 -5.73 32.27
CA LEU A 842 -6.13 -7.17 32.07
C LEU A 842 -6.92 -7.88 33.19
N GLY A 843 -8.01 -8.55 32.81
CA GLY A 843 -8.83 -9.37 33.71
C GLY A 843 -8.29 -10.78 33.83
N GLY A 844 -7.80 -11.34 32.72
CA GLY A 844 -7.11 -12.62 32.66
C GLY A 844 -6.76 -12.98 31.22
N VAL A 845 -6.10 -14.13 31.04
CA VAL A 845 -5.70 -14.65 29.73
C VAL A 845 -6.25 -16.05 29.53
N GLY A 846 -6.96 -16.23 28.42
CA GLY A 846 -7.51 -17.51 28.00
C GLY A 846 -6.53 -18.28 27.12
N LEU A 847 -6.48 -19.60 27.28
CA LEU A 847 -5.86 -20.53 26.34
C LEU A 847 -6.94 -21.44 25.74
N VAL A 848 -6.99 -21.49 24.41
CA VAL A 848 -7.96 -22.29 23.65
C VAL A 848 -7.23 -23.19 22.67
N ASP A 849 -7.49 -24.49 22.73
CA ASP A 849 -6.96 -25.47 21.76
C ASP A 849 -7.51 -25.20 20.35
N ALA A 850 -6.61 -24.99 19.39
CA ALA A 850 -6.97 -24.71 18.00
C ALA A 850 -7.53 -25.92 17.24
N GLU A 851 -7.27 -27.16 17.68
CA GLU A 851 -7.72 -28.36 16.97
C GLU A 851 -9.18 -28.70 17.25
N THR A 852 -9.60 -28.63 18.52
CA THR A 852 -10.92 -29.09 18.96
C THR A 852 -11.77 -27.98 19.56
N GLY A 853 -11.15 -26.97 20.16
CA GLY A 853 -11.82 -25.99 21.02
C GLY A 853 -12.44 -26.60 22.29
N GLU A 854 -12.17 -27.86 22.60
CA GLU A 854 -12.72 -28.51 23.81
C GLU A 854 -11.89 -28.19 25.05
N ARG A 855 -10.58 -28.01 24.88
CA ARG A 855 -9.66 -27.61 25.95
C ARG A 855 -9.57 -26.08 26.02
N VAL A 856 -10.11 -25.53 27.11
CA VAL A 856 -10.16 -24.09 27.36
C VAL A 856 -9.88 -23.83 28.83
N GLU A 857 -8.91 -22.98 29.12
CA GLU A 857 -8.61 -22.50 30.47
C GLU A 857 -8.46 -20.98 30.51
N LEU A 858 -8.69 -20.39 31.67
CA LEU A 858 -8.57 -18.95 31.94
C LEU A 858 -7.81 -18.74 33.25
N GLY A 859 -6.64 -18.11 33.17
CA GLY A 859 -5.83 -17.69 34.32
C GLY A 859 -5.71 -16.17 34.44
N GLU A 860 -5.09 -15.67 35.51
CA GLU A 860 -4.76 -14.25 35.67
C GLU A 860 -3.69 -13.80 34.64
N ASN A 861 -2.84 -14.74 34.22
CA ASN A 861 -1.84 -14.56 33.17
C ASN A 861 -1.67 -15.85 32.34
N VAL A 862 -0.89 -15.77 31.26
CA VAL A 862 -0.65 -16.90 30.36
C VAL A 862 0.07 -18.09 31.02
N ILE A 863 0.90 -17.84 32.03
CA ILE A 863 1.62 -18.91 32.76
C ILE A 863 0.62 -19.73 33.58
N GLU A 864 -0.26 -19.07 34.33
CA GLU A 864 -1.30 -19.73 35.13
C GLU A 864 -2.25 -20.52 34.23
N ALA A 865 -2.75 -19.89 33.15
CA ALA A 865 -3.62 -20.57 32.19
C ALA A 865 -2.93 -21.81 31.56
N TYR A 866 -1.63 -21.73 31.28
CA TYR A 866 -0.86 -22.87 30.77
C TYR A 866 -0.73 -23.95 31.84
N TYR A 867 -0.43 -23.60 33.08
CA TYR A 867 -0.33 -24.60 34.14
C TYR A 867 -1.66 -25.26 34.46
N ASP A 868 -2.79 -24.55 34.40
CA ASP A 868 -4.12 -25.16 34.54
C ASP A 868 -4.40 -26.12 33.40
N MET A 869 -4.10 -25.71 32.16
CA MET A 869 -4.29 -26.51 30.94
C MET A 869 -3.59 -27.87 31.01
N PHE A 870 -2.38 -27.89 31.58
CA PHE A 870 -1.56 -29.10 31.71
C PHE A 870 -1.64 -29.74 33.10
N GLY A 871 -2.49 -29.25 34.00
CA GLY A 871 -2.66 -29.78 35.36
C GLY A 871 -1.41 -29.66 36.24
N LEU A 872 -0.57 -28.65 35.98
CA LEU A 872 0.68 -28.38 36.67
C LEU A 872 0.50 -27.55 37.97
N LEU A 873 -0.63 -26.84 38.11
CA LEU A 873 -0.96 -26.06 39.32
C LEU A 873 -1.47 -26.92 40.50
N ASN A 874 -2.05 -28.10 40.23
CA ASN A 874 -2.72 -28.92 41.25
C ASN A 874 -1.78 -29.83 42.08
N GLN A 875 -0.57 -29.39 42.42
CA GLN A 875 0.30 -30.13 43.34
C GLN A 875 0.15 -29.76 44.83
N THR A 876 -0.70 -28.79 45.22
CA THR A 876 -0.77 -28.33 46.64
C THR A 876 -2.18 -28.01 47.19
N VAL A 877 -3.22 -28.75 46.82
CA VAL A 877 -4.50 -28.67 47.56
C VAL A 877 -4.61 -29.87 48.51
N VAL A 878 -4.41 -29.63 49.80
CA VAL A 878 -4.55 -30.65 50.86
C VAL A 878 -6.02 -31.07 50.99
N GLU A 879 -6.34 -32.32 50.65
CA GLU A 879 -7.72 -32.85 50.68
C GLU A 879 -8.29 -32.93 52.12
N GLU A 880 -9.62 -33.10 52.26
CA GLU A 880 -10.29 -33.25 53.56
C GLU A 880 -9.84 -34.54 54.26
N GLY A 881 -9.25 -34.43 55.45
CA GLY A 881 -8.66 -35.55 56.20
C GLY A 881 -7.14 -35.69 56.08
N GLU A 882 -6.46 -34.79 55.36
CA GLU A 882 -5.00 -34.81 55.19
C GLU A 882 -4.31 -33.59 55.80
N VAL A 883 -2.99 -33.72 56.02
CA VAL A 883 -2.10 -32.65 56.46
C VAL A 883 -1.01 -32.49 55.40
N GLY A 884 -0.84 -31.29 54.85
CA GLY A 884 0.10 -31.07 53.75
C GLY A 884 0.52 -29.61 53.57
N PHE A 885 1.30 -29.35 52.53
CA PHE A 885 1.67 -28.01 52.09
C PHE A 885 0.51 -27.39 51.31
N GLU A 886 0.08 -26.20 51.71
CA GLU A 886 -0.83 -25.35 50.95
C GLU A 886 -0.04 -24.45 49.98
N ASP A 887 1.14 -23.99 50.40
CA ASP A 887 2.10 -23.26 49.55
C ASP A 887 3.54 -23.56 50.01
N ALA A 888 4.47 -23.56 49.07
CA ALA A 888 5.90 -23.73 49.33
C ALA A 888 6.71 -23.09 48.20
N ALA A 889 7.40 -21.98 48.48
CA ALA A 889 8.19 -21.26 47.49
C ALA A 889 9.41 -20.56 48.10
N PHE A 890 10.44 -20.35 47.30
CA PHE A 890 11.54 -19.46 47.65
C PHE A 890 11.23 -18.02 47.23
N ASN A 891 11.53 -17.05 48.08
CA ASN A 891 11.36 -15.64 47.80
C ASN A 891 12.59 -14.84 48.30
N PRO A 892 13.46 -14.35 47.39
CA PRO A 892 13.47 -14.58 45.94
C PRO A 892 13.98 -15.99 45.56
N ILE A 893 13.56 -16.52 44.41
CA ILE A 893 14.02 -17.84 43.89
C ILE A 893 15.49 -17.80 43.44
N THR A 894 16.01 -16.61 43.12
CA THR A 894 17.41 -16.38 42.75
C THR A 894 18.08 -15.48 43.78
N VAL A 895 19.23 -15.92 44.30
CA VAL A 895 20.05 -15.17 45.28
C VAL A 895 21.52 -15.22 44.90
N ASP A 896 22.30 -14.21 45.30
CA ASP A 896 23.75 -14.26 45.19
C ASP A 896 24.33 -15.26 46.21
N SER A 897 25.47 -15.86 45.89
CA SER A 897 26.16 -16.82 46.78
C SER A 897 26.36 -16.26 48.20
N GLY A 898 25.70 -16.87 49.17
CA GLY A 898 25.75 -16.52 50.59
C GLY A 898 24.61 -15.62 51.07
N ASP A 899 23.80 -15.07 50.17
CA ASP A 899 22.59 -14.32 50.53
C ASP A 899 21.45 -15.29 50.88
N TYR A 900 20.54 -14.81 51.74
CA TYR A 900 19.39 -15.59 52.21
C TYR A 900 18.19 -15.41 51.29
N SER A 901 17.55 -16.53 50.95
CA SER A 901 16.19 -16.58 50.40
C SER A 901 15.22 -17.00 51.50
N GLU A 902 14.02 -16.40 51.53
CA GLU A 902 12.95 -16.85 52.41
C GLU A 902 12.27 -18.08 51.79
N LEU A 903 12.29 -19.22 52.47
CA LEU A 903 11.48 -20.37 52.09
C LEU A 903 10.09 -20.21 52.70
N VAL A 904 9.16 -19.60 51.97
CA VAL A 904 7.78 -19.38 52.41
C VAL A 904 7.04 -20.72 52.39
N LEU A 905 6.50 -21.13 53.54
CA LEU A 905 5.76 -22.38 53.72
C LEU A 905 4.38 -22.08 54.32
N GLY A 906 3.32 -22.48 53.63
CA GLY A 906 1.96 -22.58 54.16
C GLY A 906 1.64 -24.04 54.47
N LEU A 907 1.37 -24.35 55.75
CA LEU A 907 1.06 -25.70 56.22
C LEU A 907 -0.39 -25.75 56.68
N ARG A 908 -1.17 -26.71 56.18
CA ARG A 908 -2.59 -26.85 56.56
C ARG A 908 -2.85 -28.21 57.18
N ASN A 909 -3.49 -28.19 58.36
CA ASN A 909 -4.04 -29.39 58.96
C ASN A 909 -5.54 -29.46 58.62
N ASN A 910 -5.90 -30.23 57.59
CA ASN A 910 -7.28 -30.42 57.18
C ASN A 910 -7.87 -31.74 57.73
N ASP A 911 -7.24 -32.34 58.76
CA ASP A 911 -7.76 -33.46 59.53
C ASP A 911 -8.55 -32.98 60.77
N ASN A 912 -9.33 -33.87 61.37
CA ASN A 912 -10.11 -33.66 62.59
C ASN A 912 -9.30 -33.80 63.88
N VAL A 913 -7.98 -33.98 63.81
CA VAL A 913 -7.07 -34.21 64.94
C VAL A 913 -5.97 -33.15 64.97
N THR A 914 -5.47 -32.81 66.16
CA THR A 914 -4.30 -31.93 66.32
C THR A 914 -3.01 -32.73 66.12
N HIS A 915 -2.14 -32.27 65.23
CA HIS A 915 -0.85 -32.91 64.94
C HIS A 915 0.32 -32.04 65.38
N ASN A 916 1.45 -32.66 65.72
CA ASN A 916 2.71 -31.97 65.94
C ASN A 916 3.54 -32.02 64.65
N LEU A 917 3.70 -30.86 64.01
CA LEU A 917 4.33 -30.77 62.70
C LEU A 917 5.84 -30.53 62.82
N SER A 918 6.60 -31.14 61.92
CA SER A 918 8.01 -30.84 61.70
C SER A 918 8.31 -30.80 60.21
N VAL A 919 9.18 -29.89 59.79
CA VAL A 919 9.59 -29.73 58.39
C VAL A 919 11.06 -30.10 58.26
N GLU A 920 11.37 -30.97 57.31
CA GLU A 920 12.73 -31.33 56.95
C GLU A 920 13.12 -30.74 55.60
N ILE A 921 14.17 -29.92 55.58
CA ILE A 921 14.77 -29.38 54.37
C ILE A 921 15.97 -30.25 54.03
N THR A 922 15.89 -31.01 52.94
CA THR A 922 16.93 -31.93 52.50
C THR A 922 17.54 -31.45 51.19
N VAL A 923 18.86 -31.31 51.17
CA VAL A 923 19.62 -30.93 49.98
C VAL A 923 20.62 -32.03 49.62
N VAL A 924 20.73 -32.34 48.32
CA VAL A 924 21.53 -33.48 47.84
C VAL A 924 23.02 -33.15 47.84
N SER A 925 23.38 -31.92 47.45
CA SER A 925 24.76 -31.45 47.40
C SER A 925 24.81 -29.93 47.47
N GLY A 926 25.78 -29.36 48.18
CA GLY A 926 25.97 -27.92 48.32
C GLY A 926 26.27 -27.52 49.76
N ASN A 927 26.80 -26.32 49.96
CA ASN A 927 27.05 -25.77 51.29
C ASN A 927 25.89 -24.84 51.68
N PHE A 928 24.97 -25.35 52.49
CA PHE A 928 23.75 -24.66 52.90
C PHE A 928 23.78 -24.23 54.37
N SER A 929 23.16 -23.10 54.67
CA SER A 929 22.85 -22.66 56.03
C SER A 929 21.37 -22.32 56.13
N VAL A 930 20.69 -22.84 57.15
CA VAL A 930 19.27 -22.57 57.41
C VAL A 930 19.13 -21.86 58.75
N LEU A 931 18.41 -20.74 58.77
CA LEU A 931 18.07 -19.95 59.95
C LEU A 931 16.58 -20.14 60.27
N TRP A 932 16.31 -20.54 61.51
CA TRP A 932 14.97 -20.74 62.04
C TRP A 932 14.78 -19.89 63.30
N HIS A 933 13.79 -19.00 63.28
CA HIS A 933 13.52 -18.05 64.38
C HIS A 933 14.78 -17.30 64.89
N GLY A 934 15.67 -16.92 63.97
CA GLY A 934 16.90 -16.17 64.28
C GLY A 934 18.04 -17.02 64.85
N ALA A 935 17.93 -18.36 64.87
CA ALA A 935 19.00 -19.28 65.25
C ALA A 935 19.36 -20.20 64.07
N GLU A 936 20.65 -20.45 63.88
CA GLU A 936 21.14 -21.35 62.84
C GLU A 936 20.84 -22.81 63.20
N VAL A 937 20.25 -23.55 62.27
CA VAL A 937 19.82 -24.93 62.45
C VAL A 937 21.00 -25.86 62.15
N THR A 938 21.32 -26.73 63.09
CA THR A 938 22.43 -27.68 62.92
C THR A 938 21.97 -28.82 62.00
N PRO A 939 22.59 -29.05 60.83
CA PRO A 939 22.18 -30.11 59.92
C PRO A 939 22.56 -31.50 60.44
N THR A 940 21.81 -32.50 59.99
CA THR A 940 22.23 -33.90 60.04
C THR A 940 22.88 -34.26 58.70
N GLU A 941 24.18 -34.53 58.71
CA GLU A 941 24.93 -34.89 57.51
C GLU A 941 24.84 -36.39 57.22
N TYR A 942 24.42 -36.74 56.01
CA TYR A 942 24.45 -38.09 55.47
C TYR A 942 25.44 -38.16 54.29
N PRO A 943 25.91 -39.36 53.88
CA PRO A 943 26.89 -39.50 52.81
C PRO A 943 26.47 -38.93 51.44
N SER A 944 25.17 -38.71 51.24
CA SER A 944 24.56 -38.33 49.95
C SER A 944 23.64 -37.10 50.01
N ASN A 945 23.42 -36.53 51.20
CA ASN A 945 22.52 -35.40 51.42
C ASN A 945 22.74 -34.79 52.82
N THR A 946 22.30 -33.55 53.00
CA THR A 946 22.25 -32.88 54.31
C THR A 946 20.81 -32.47 54.60
N THR A 947 20.33 -32.78 55.81
CA THR A 947 18.95 -32.51 56.23
C THR A 947 18.90 -31.56 57.41
N PHE A 948 18.10 -30.50 57.32
CA PHE A 948 17.81 -29.55 58.38
C PHE A 948 16.39 -29.80 58.90
N THR A 949 16.23 -30.06 60.19
CA THR A 949 14.91 -30.34 60.79
C THR A 949 14.42 -29.13 61.58
N LEU A 950 13.22 -28.66 61.25
CA LEU A 950 12.53 -27.54 61.85
C LEU A 950 11.33 -28.05 62.64
N ASP A 951 11.27 -27.72 63.93
CA ASP A 951 10.10 -28.01 64.76
C ASP A 951 9.09 -26.87 64.63
N ILE A 952 7.90 -27.19 64.12
CA ILE A 952 6.81 -26.22 63.89
C ILE A 952 5.91 -26.13 65.13
N GLY A 953 5.71 -27.26 65.82
CA GLY A 953 4.82 -27.38 66.95
C GLY A 953 3.42 -27.89 66.58
N THR A 954 2.47 -27.72 67.50
CA THR A 954 1.13 -28.32 67.38
C THR A 954 0.18 -27.44 66.56
N VAL A 955 -0.42 -28.01 65.52
CA VAL A 955 -1.41 -27.34 64.65
C VAL A 955 -2.77 -28.01 64.82
N GLY A 956 -3.81 -27.21 65.13
CA GLY A 956 -5.15 -27.69 65.41
C GLY A 956 -5.93 -28.12 64.17
N PRO A 957 -7.09 -28.78 64.34
CA PRO A 957 -7.95 -29.19 63.23
C PRO A 957 -8.46 -27.98 62.44
N GLY A 958 -8.24 -27.96 61.13
CA GLY A 958 -8.62 -26.88 60.24
C GLY A 958 -7.73 -25.62 60.31
N ASP A 959 -6.66 -25.64 61.10
CA ASP A 959 -5.76 -24.49 61.23
C ASP A 959 -4.73 -24.44 60.08
N LEU A 960 -4.45 -23.22 59.63
CA LEU A 960 -3.37 -22.88 58.69
C LEU A 960 -2.20 -22.25 59.47
N TYR A 961 -0.99 -22.75 59.23
CA TYR A 961 0.24 -22.26 59.82
C TYR A 961 1.23 -21.81 58.75
N GLY A 962 1.55 -20.52 58.72
CA GLY A 962 2.55 -19.95 57.81
C GLY A 962 3.90 -19.75 58.49
N THR A 963 4.98 -20.06 57.80
CA THR A 963 6.34 -19.80 58.27
C THR A 963 7.34 -19.56 57.14
N SER A 964 8.49 -18.94 57.47
CA SER A 964 9.53 -18.58 56.50
C SER A 964 10.95 -18.78 57.06
N PRO A 965 11.48 -20.03 57.09
CA PRO A 965 12.91 -20.23 57.34
C PRO A 965 13.76 -19.52 56.28
N LEU A 966 14.88 -18.92 56.70
CA LEU A 966 15.84 -18.31 55.78
C LEU A 966 16.86 -19.36 55.34
N VAL A 967 17.08 -19.50 54.04
CA VAL A 967 17.99 -20.49 53.46
C VAL A 967 19.02 -19.76 52.59
N ALA A 968 20.30 -20.00 52.85
CA ALA A 968 21.39 -19.52 52.01
C ALA A 968 22.24 -20.69 51.52
N ALA A 969 22.78 -20.57 50.31
CA ALA A 969 23.75 -21.53 49.79
C ALA A 969 25.00 -20.80 49.27
N ASN A 970 26.16 -21.41 49.50
CA ASN A 970 27.45 -20.86 49.08
C ASN A 970 28.01 -21.64 47.89
N LEU A 971 28.36 -20.94 46.81
CA LEU A 971 29.01 -21.54 45.65
C LEU A 971 30.48 -21.89 45.96
N PRO A 972 31.00 -23.04 45.48
CA PRO A 972 32.42 -23.35 45.53
C PRO A 972 33.24 -22.36 44.71
N ALA A 973 34.50 -22.12 45.11
CA ALA A 973 35.39 -21.24 44.36
C ALA A 973 35.55 -21.70 42.90
N GLY A 974 35.19 -20.82 41.96
CA GLY A 974 35.26 -21.08 40.52
C GLY A 974 33.93 -21.44 39.85
N VAL A 975 32.83 -21.53 40.61
CA VAL A 975 31.46 -21.68 40.09
C VAL A 975 30.77 -20.32 40.19
N VAL A 976 30.15 -19.86 39.10
CA VAL A 976 29.46 -18.55 39.00
C VAL A 976 27.95 -18.69 38.83
N PHE A 977 27.45 -19.93 38.87
CA PHE A 977 26.05 -20.27 38.70
C PHE A 977 25.83 -21.72 39.14
N ALA A 978 24.86 -21.96 40.01
CA ALA A 978 24.35 -23.30 40.28
C ALA A 978 22.87 -23.27 40.67
N GLN A 979 22.11 -24.26 40.19
CA GLN A 979 20.75 -24.50 40.63
C GLN A 979 20.73 -25.71 41.56
N TYR A 980 20.17 -25.54 42.75
CA TYR A 980 20.10 -26.59 43.76
C TYR A 980 18.68 -27.13 43.88
N LEU A 981 18.57 -28.45 43.90
CA LEU A 981 17.34 -29.17 44.22
C LEU A 981 17.19 -29.24 45.74
N VAL A 982 16.15 -28.60 46.27
CA VAL A 982 15.80 -28.60 47.69
C VAL A 982 14.51 -29.39 47.88
N VAL A 983 14.60 -30.49 48.61
CA VAL A 983 13.45 -31.32 48.95
C VAL A 983 12.93 -30.88 50.31
N VAL A 984 11.67 -30.46 50.39
CA VAL A 984 11.03 -30.06 51.64
C VAL A 984 10.00 -31.13 52.00
N THR A 985 10.17 -31.75 53.17
CA THR A 985 9.33 -32.86 53.65
C THR A 985 8.58 -32.45 54.91
N LEU A 986 7.26 -32.56 54.90
CA LEU A 986 6.40 -32.36 56.07
C LEU A 986 6.20 -33.69 56.81
N LYS A 987 6.35 -33.65 58.13
CA LYS A 987 6.17 -34.81 59.01
C LYS A 987 5.23 -34.49 60.17
N THR A 988 4.41 -35.47 60.52
CA THR A 988 3.65 -35.54 61.77
C THR A 988 4.31 -36.54 62.73
N GLU A 989 3.74 -36.73 63.92
CA GLU A 989 4.12 -37.80 64.84
C GLU A 989 3.97 -39.22 64.27
N GLU A 990 3.19 -39.40 63.20
CA GLU A 990 2.96 -40.70 62.55
C GLU A 990 3.91 -40.97 61.38
N GLY A 991 4.58 -39.95 60.82
CA GLY A 991 5.53 -40.10 59.73
C GLY A 991 5.52 -38.95 58.73
N VAL A 992 6.05 -39.19 57.53
CA VAL A 992 6.00 -38.25 56.40
C VAL A 992 4.56 -38.17 55.89
N VAL A 993 4.03 -36.97 55.79
CA VAL A 993 2.66 -36.72 55.30
C VAL A 993 2.65 -36.06 53.94
N ASP A 994 3.64 -35.21 53.64
CA ASP A 994 3.73 -34.53 52.34
C ASP A 994 5.19 -34.19 52.01
N GLN A 995 5.51 -34.04 50.73
CA GLN A 995 6.84 -33.72 50.25
C GLN A 995 6.78 -32.94 48.94
N THR A 996 7.39 -31.76 48.91
CA THR A 996 7.55 -30.94 47.71
C THR A 996 9.03 -30.79 47.34
N THR A 997 9.29 -30.47 46.07
CA THR A 997 10.63 -30.25 45.55
C THR A 997 10.72 -28.87 44.92
N LEU A 998 11.65 -28.07 45.42
CA LEU A 998 11.85 -26.68 45.03
C LEU A 998 13.24 -26.50 44.43
N PHE A 999 13.39 -25.47 43.61
CA PHE A 999 14.68 -25.07 43.05
C PHE A 999 15.11 -23.74 43.65
N LEU A 1000 16.37 -23.67 44.08
CA LEU A 1000 17.02 -22.42 44.48
C LEU A 1000 18.16 -22.13 43.50
N THR A 1001 18.10 -21.00 42.82
CA THR A 1001 19.15 -20.56 41.89
C THR A 1001 20.12 -19.65 42.63
N VAL A 1002 21.42 -19.94 42.49
CA VAL A 1002 22.48 -19.17 43.15
C VAL A 1002 23.48 -18.66 42.12
N THR A 1003 23.69 -17.35 42.11
CA THR A 1003 24.61 -16.62 41.22
C THR A 1003 25.94 -16.27 41.89
#